data_AF-A0A2W1HYQ5-F1
#
_entry.id   AF-A0A2W1HYQ5-F1
#
_cell.length_a   1.000
_cell.length_b   1.000
_cell.length_c   1.000
_cell.angle_alpha   90.00
_cell.angle_beta   90.00
_cell.angle_gamma   90.00
#
_symmetry.space_group_name_H-M   'P 1'
#
loop_
_entity.id
_entity.type
_entity.pdbx_description
1 polymer ?
#
loop_
_entity_poly.entity_id
_entity_poly.type
_entity_poly.pdbx_seq_one_letter_code
_entity_poly.pdbx_strand_id
1 'polypeptide(L)'
;MESYTVRVIAEGRSQRLLVVLSPSQLCSALVDSVRSQLPTLTTSLQLSDTKDYQISLHFTAEDGPRLNMEDLLSDTLPDPREVVYAVVDGIAPEQVSSQLTLTHRSKSSETTLRIRVVTPELAQSDINAIAPLPSRVPISYTLNQLKGLVEEHLGNSTEDGECPDLACNCSLARKIDSDAVLNVQDIGDWDVLQNVIIVHSNNNVVAIPVKDLALSTIQQATRDHLHGMNLDNKFLNALGGVEDTSVRQTGGKQYIKAPVMALCSKQCRTHRQGQQFRDTHNPPAWRAKTIDIHLSECPLEITAHNSDVTLEAAKLDDCAMNGILDIYAVQRWTQDPTDGVNQGKSGIFSYSAAWKHPFDQTDRGISDLLSTLRVFSDLTSSIIMDDERQDAILHMIDLLTHFPPAVRAAYILMRGENPRLCERAALAQCLYEALKKIVPLQIIKSDRMRLFEGSRILFGLILEKAKNMKLSKLSKIGDYSKLLYLSMPVYDMQNMTTMMPVLSLPVQTTTGLVAIGYHHAFDEGALLKWTNSQSSVKVSIVDQRWNRVATLSGGTTMQVVAFNADAVRSGQRYADGGDISKIISVAEYSDLTYLANLCSRNGLTVVAPAELPSADAPVLTLDREGSLAVYVGREGCGSPGSNILMFRPTMKNETEAVDVSIITVLLEPILTERTANGTIVSKLMEATIEA
;
A
#
# COMPACT_ATOMS: atom_id res chain seq x y z
N MET A 1 23.95 19.08 -11.05
CA MET A 1 24.02 17.62 -10.92
C MET A 1 22.58 17.15 -10.80
N GLU A 2 22.12 16.37 -11.76
CA GLU A 2 20.80 15.76 -11.82
C GLU A 2 20.96 14.24 -11.83
N SER A 3 19.92 13.52 -11.37
CA SER A 3 19.92 12.07 -11.30
C SER A 3 19.06 11.49 -12.43
N TYR A 4 19.70 10.76 -13.34
CA TYR A 4 19.07 10.11 -14.48
C TYR A 4 18.86 8.62 -14.17
N THR A 5 17.66 8.10 -14.49
CA THR A 5 17.36 6.67 -14.36
C THR A 5 17.60 5.97 -15.70
N VAL A 6 18.57 5.07 -15.77
CA VAL A 6 18.93 4.33 -16.97
C VAL A 6 18.51 2.88 -16.81
N ARG A 7 17.66 2.38 -17.72
CA ARG A 7 17.35 0.96 -17.85
C ARG A 7 18.32 0.33 -18.85
N VAL A 8 19.29 -0.42 -18.33
CA VAL A 8 20.27 -1.16 -19.14
C VAL A 8 19.63 -2.46 -19.59
N ILE A 9 19.62 -2.73 -20.89
CA ILE A 9 19.02 -3.92 -21.50
C ILE A 9 20.10 -4.71 -22.23
N ALA A 10 20.13 -6.02 -22.01
CA ALA A 10 20.97 -6.96 -22.73
C ALA A 10 20.25 -8.31 -22.84
N GLU A 11 20.23 -8.91 -24.04
CA GLU A 11 19.69 -10.25 -24.30
C GLU A 11 18.29 -10.50 -23.68
N GLY A 12 17.40 -9.48 -23.74
CA GLY A 12 16.03 -9.55 -23.19
C GLY A 12 15.92 -9.40 -21.67
N ARG A 13 17.02 -9.10 -20.97
CA ARG A 13 17.08 -8.82 -19.53
C ARG A 13 17.31 -7.34 -19.30
N SER A 14 16.78 -6.80 -18.20
CA SER A 14 16.96 -5.38 -17.88
C SER A 14 17.39 -5.16 -16.44
N GLN A 15 18.18 -4.11 -16.21
CA GLN A 15 18.58 -3.63 -14.89
C GLN A 15 18.46 -2.11 -14.82
N ARG A 16 18.09 -1.59 -13.65
CA ARG A 16 17.93 -0.15 -13.42
C ARG A 16 19.15 0.41 -12.69
N LEU A 17 19.74 1.45 -13.27
CA LEU A 17 20.90 2.16 -12.78
C LEU A 17 20.52 3.62 -12.52
N LEU A 18 20.93 4.15 -11.37
CA LEU A 18 20.87 5.59 -11.12
C LEU A 18 22.22 6.22 -11.45
N VAL A 19 22.22 7.23 -12.32
CA VAL A 19 23.43 7.92 -12.78
C VAL A 19 23.30 9.42 -12.47
N VAL A 20 24.25 9.97 -11.72
CA VAL A 20 24.27 11.40 -11.36
C VAL A 20 25.24 12.14 -12.26
N LEU A 21 24.74 13.04 -13.11
CA LEU A 21 25.53 13.81 -14.08
C LEU A 21 25.11 15.28 -14.09
N SER A 22 25.94 16.15 -14.67
CA SER A 22 25.53 17.54 -14.94
C SER A 22 24.68 17.60 -16.21
N PRO A 23 23.57 18.37 -16.24
CA PRO A 23 22.76 18.54 -17.45
C PRO A 23 23.52 19.12 -18.64
N SER A 24 24.63 19.82 -18.35
CA SER A 24 25.55 20.36 -19.35
C SER A 24 26.55 19.35 -19.92
N GLN A 25 26.48 18.07 -19.53
CA GLN A 25 27.30 17.01 -20.10
C GLN A 25 26.63 16.41 -21.33
N LEU A 26 27.44 15.75 -22.16
CA LEU A 26 26.98 15.04 -23.35
C LEU A 26 26.29 13.71 -22.98
N CYS A 27 25.39 13.23 -23.85
CA CYS A 27 24.79 11.91 -23.74
C CYS A 27 25.82 10.77 -23.66
N SER A 28 27.01 10.94 -24.24
CA SER A 28 28.14 10.00 -24.09
C SER A 28 28.54 9.76 -22.63
N ALA A 29 28.35 10.72 -21.73
CA ALA A 29 28.64 10.55 -20.30
C ALA A 29 27.72 9.53 -19.61
N LEU A 30 26.46 9.38 -20.08
CA LEU A 30 25.58 8.31 -19.62
C LEU A 30 26.11 6.94 -20.09
N VAL A 31 26.58 6.85 -21.33
CA VAL A 31 27.18 5.62 -21.87
C VAL A 31 28.42 5.22 -21.07
N ASP A 32 29.29 6.17 -20.76
CA ASP A 32 30.49 5.89 -19.95
C ASP A 32 30.14 5.47 -18.52
N SER A 33 29.11 6.08 -17.93
CA SER A 33 28.60 5.69 -16.61
C SER A 33 28.04 4.27 -16.63
N VAL A 34 27.22 3.93 -17.63
CA VAL A 34 26.71 2.56 -17.83
C VAL A 34 27.88 1.59 -18.03
N ARG A 35 28.84 1.92 -18.90
CA ARG A 35 30.02 1.09 -19.19
C ARG A 35 30.86 0.84 -17.94
N SER A 36 31.03 1.84 -17.07
CA SER A 36 31.75 1.69 -15.81
C SER A 36 31.06 0.74 -14.82
N GLN A 37 29.73 0.62 -14.91
CA GLN A 37 28.89 -0.24 -14.06
C GLN A 37 28.57 -1.58 -14.72
N LEU A 38 28.88 -1.79 -16.00
CA LEU A 38 28.69 -3.10 -16.66
C LEU A 38 29.34 -4.26 -15.90
N PRO A 39 30.57 -4.15 -15.35
CA PRO A 39 31.20 -5.25 -14.60
C PRO A 39 30.42 -5.69 -13.36
N THR A 40 29.67 -4.79 -12.72
CA THR A 40 28.82 -5.13 -11.56
C THR A 40 27.47 -5.70 -11.99
N LEU A 41 27.06 -5.46 -13.25
CA LEU A 41 25.83 -5.93 -13.86
C LEU A 41 26.00 -7.21 -14.71
N THR A 42 27.24 -7.66 -14.98
CA THR A 42 27.53 -8.83 -15.83
C THR A 42 26.77 -10.09 -15.41
N THR A 43 26.68 -10.36 -14.10
CA THR A 43 26.00 -11.56 -13.59
C THR A 43 24.48 -11.48 -13.76
N SER A 44 23.88 -10.30 -13.62
CA SER A 44 22.42 -10.11 -13.72
C SER A 44 21.94 -10.02 -15.16
N LEU A 45 22.73 -9.39 -16.02
CA LEU A 45 22.46 -9.23 -17.46
C LEU A 45 22.99 -10.39 -18.32
N GLN A 46 23.70 -11.37 -17.73
CA GLN A 46 24.30 -12.52 -18.43
C GLN A 46 25.24 -12.16 -19.59
N LEU A 47 25.89 -11.01 -19.49
CA LEU A 47 26.87 -10.55 -20.47
C LEU A 47 28.11 -11.48 -20.47
N SER A 48 28.65 -11.78 -21.66
CA SER A 48 29.90 -12.50 -21.85
C SER A 48 31.14 -11.69 -21.38
N ASP A 49 32.28 -12.32 -21.09
CA ASP A 49 33.46 -11.59 -20.58
C ASP A 49 34.20 -10.74 -21.65
N THR A 50 33.64 -10.60 -22.85
CA THR A 50 34.22 -9.79 -23.94
C THR A 50 34.00 -8.31 -23.67
N LYS A 51 35.09 -7.55 -23.49
CA LYS A 51 35.09 -6.13 -23.11
C LYS A 51 34.54 -5.15 -24.16
N ASP A 52 34.15 -5.62 -25.34
CA ASP A 52 33.71 -4.78 -26.45
C ASP A 52 32.20 -4.89 -26.66
N TYR A 53 31.46 -4.20 -25.79
CA TYR A 53 30.02 -4.01 -25.91
C TYR A 53 29.71 -2.70 -26.62
N GLN A 54 28.86 -2.76 -27.65
CA GLN A 54 28.26 -1.57 -28.24
C GLN A 54 27.06 -1.17 -27.40
N ILE A 55 27.10 0.02 -26.81
CA ILE A 55 25.99 0.57 -26.01
C ILE A 55 25.32 1.65 -26.85
N SER A 56 24.01 1.52 -27.07
CA SER A 56 23.19 2.55 -27.70
C SER A 56 22.15 3.07 -26.72
N LEU A 57 21.88 4.37 -26.76
CA LEU A 57 20.89 5.01 -25.90
C LEU A 57 19.60 5.24 -26.70
N HIS A 58 18.49 4.85 -26.11
CA HIS A 58 17.15 4.94 -26.67
C HIS A 58 16.23 5.65 -25.69
N PHE A 59 15.25 6.37 -26.25
CA PHE A 59 14.28 7.13 -25.50
C PHE A 59 12.91 6.44 -25.52
N THR A 60 12.14 6.49 -24.43
CA THR A 60 10.79 5.89 -24.24
C THR A 60 10.67 4.36 -24.26
N ALA A 61 11.48 3.64 -25.02
CA ALA A 61 11.46 2.18 -25.12
C ALA A 61 12.82 1.63 -25.59
N GLU A 62 13.01 0.30 -25.52
CA GLU A 62 14.20 -0.40 -26.02
C GLU A 62 14.42 -0.17 -27.53
N ASP A 63 13.33 -0.14 -28.30
CA ASP A 63 13.29 0.11 -29.74
C ASP A 63 12.93 1.56 -30.10
N GLY A 64 12.95 2.44 -29.11
CA GLY A 64 12.57 3.84 -29.26
C GLY A 64 13.61 4.69 -30.03
N PRO A 65 13.36 6.01 -30.19
CA PRO A 65 14.28 6.91 -30.88
C PRO A 65 15.67 6.89 -30.24
N ARG A 66 16.71 6.75 -31.07
CA ARG A 66 18.11 6.76 -30.62
C ARG A 66 18.54 8.16 -30.23
N LEU A 67 19.15 8.29 -29.05
CA LEU A 67 19.78 9.52 -28.60
C LEU A 67 21.16 9.66 -29.24
N ASN A 68 21.46 10.86 -29.75
CA ASN A 68 22.78 11.17 -30.29
C ASN A 68 23.77 11.42 -29.13
N MET A 69 24.94 10.79 -29.19
CA MET A 69 25.93 10.83 -28.11
C MET A 69 26.61 12.20 -27.97
N GLU A 70 26.59 13.01 -29.03
CA GLU A 70 27.18 14.36 -29.09
C GLU A 70 26.20 15.46 -28.67
N ASP A 71 24.95 15.11 -28.35
CA ASP A 71 23.97 16.07 -27.87
C ASP A 71 24.13 16.27 -26.35
N LEU A 72 23.79 17.47 -25.87
CA LEU A 72 23.71 17.76 -24.45
C LEU A 72 22.54 17.03 -23.80
N LEU A 73 22.73 16.56 -22.57
CA LEU A 73 21.67 15.94 -21.76
C LEU A 73 20.50 16.90 -21.56
N SER A 74 20.76 18.20 -21.35
CA SER A 74 19.70 19.22 -21.24
C SER A 74 18.83 19.38 -22.49
N ASP A 75 19.36 19.06 -23.66
CA ASP A 75 18.70 19.31 -24.94
C ASP A 75 17.91 18.08 -25.41
N THR A 76 18.39 16.88 -25.06
CA THR A 76 17.79 15.60 -25.44
C THR A 76 16.94 14.96 -24.34
N LEU A 77 17.27 15.22 -23.08
CA LEU A 77 16.57 14.75 -21.89
C LEU A 77 16.26 15.96 -20.98
N PRO A 78 15.41 16.90 -21.45
CA PRO A 78 15.05 18.09 -20.67
C PRO A 78 14.30 17.75 -19.38
N ASP A 79 13.71 16.55 -19.28
CA ASP A 79 13.17 15.99 -18.05
C ASP A 79 14.01 14.79 -17.57
N PRO A 80 14.81 14.92 -16.48
CA PRO A 80 15.62 13.82 -15.93
C PRO A 80 14.80 12.65 -15.36
N ARG A 81 13.46 12.78 -15.31
CA ARG A 81 12.52 11.72 -14.87
C ARG A 81 12.30 10.65 -15.91
N GLU A 82 12.64 10.92 -17.16
CA GLU A 82 12.42 9.98 -18.26
C GLU A 82 13.44 8.85 -18.17
N VAL A 83 12.94 7.61 -18.28
CA VAL A 83 13.81 6.43 -18.24
C VAL A 83 14.52 6.32 -19.57
N VAL A 84 15.85 6.41 -19.55
CA VAL A 84 16.69 6.20 -20.72
C VAL A 84 16.98 4.71 -20.85
N TYR A 85 16.84 4.17 -22.05
CA TYR A 85 17.09 2.75 -22.33
C TYR A 85 18.49 2.60 -22.91
N ALA A 86 19.39 1.91 -22.21
CA ALA A 86 20.73 1.63 -22.70
C ALA A 86 20.79 0.18 -23.21
N VAL A 87 20.77 -0.01 -24.53
CA VAL A 87 20.80 -1.32 -25.17
C VAL A 87 22.24 -1.73 -25.41
N VAL A 88 22.61 -2.90 -24.87
CA VAL A 88 23.96 -3.46 -24.91
C VAL A 88 23.98 -4.61 -25.91
N ASP A 89 24.58 -4.36 -27.08
CA ASP A 89 24.74 -5.36 -28.14
C ASP A 89 26.15 -5.97 -28.09
N GLY A 90 26.22 -7.30 -28.13
CA GLY A 90 27.48 -8.02 -28.31
C GLY A 90 27.93 -7.96 -29.77
N ILE A 91 29.18 -7.58 -30.03
CA ILE A 91 29.74 -7.64 -31.39
C ILE A 91 29.91 -9.11 -31.77
N ALA A 92 29.05 -9.63 -32.65
CA ALA A 92 29.27 -10.94 -33.25
C ALA A 92 30.47 -10.86 -34.23
N PRO A 93 31.51 -11.70 -34.07
CA PRO A 93 32.54 -11.81 -35.11
C PRO A 93 31.94 -12.48 -36.36
N GLU A 94 32.27 -11.92 -37.51
CA GLU A 94 31.79 -12.35 -38.82
C GLU A 94 32.02 -13.85 -39.11
N GLN A 95 31.11 -14.37 -39.94
CA GLN A 95 30.97 -15.73 -40.43
C GLN A 95 32.30 -16.47 -40.72
N VAL A 96 32.52 -17.61 -40.06
CA VAL A 96 33.17 -18.78 -40.67
C VAL A 96 32.45 -20.07 -40.25
N SER A 97 32.20 -20.88 -41.27
CA SER A 97 31.46 -22.14 -41.35
C SER A 97 31.66 -23.17 -40.22
N SER A 98 30.53 -23.77 -39.83
CA SER A 98 30.31 -25.19 -39.51
C SER A 98 31.45 -26.01 -38.89
N GLN A 99 31.34 -26.33 -37.60
CA GLN A 99 31.57 -27.71 -37.13
C GLN A 99 30.96 -27.96 -35.74
N LEU A 100 30.24 -29.07 -35.66
CA LEU A 100 29.63 -29.63 -34.45
C LEU A 100 30.69 -29.83 -33.35
N THR A 101 30.43 -29.28 -32.16
CA THR A 101 30.95 -29.87 -30.93
C THR A 101 29.94 -29.69 -29.81
N LEU A 102 29.25 -30.80 -29.49
CA LEU A 102 28.58 -31.02 -28.22
C LEU A 102 29.63 -31.01 -27.10
N THR A 103 29.59 -30.04 -26.19
CA THR A 103 29.83 -30.23 -24.75
C THR A 103 29.65 -28.91 -23.99
N HIS A 104 29.18 -29.06 -22.74
CA HIS A 104 28.93 -28.03 -21.73
C HIS A 104 27.67 -27.16 -21.92
N ARG A 105 26.54 -27.71 -21.43
CA ARG A 105 25.54 -26.90 -20.71
C ARG A 105 26.30 -26.11 -19.63
N SER A 106 26.55 -24.84 -19.89
CA SER A 106 26.88 -23.88 -18.83
C SER A 106 25.67 -23.85 -17.89
N LYS A 107 25.93 -24.03 -16.59
CA LYS A 107 24.93 -23.76 -15.56
C LYS A 107 24.48 -22.32 -15.75
N SER A 108 23.20 -22.12 -16.03
CA SER A 108 22.58 -20.79 -16.03
C SER A 108 22.94 -20.12 -14.70
N SER A 109 23.68 -19.01 -14.74
CA SER A 109 23.87 -18.19 -13.55
C SER A 109 22.48 -17.74 -13.10
N GLU A 110 22.07 -18.19 -11.91
CA GLU A 110 20.78 -17.85 -11.33
C GLU A 110 20.78 -16.34 -11.03
N THR A 111 19.86 -15.60 -11.65
CA THR A 111 19.75 -14.16 -11.42
C THR A 111 19.38 -13.92 -9.96
N THR A 112 20.12 -13.05 -9.28
CA THR A 112 19.95 -12.80 -7.85
C THR A 112 19.79 -11.30 -7.56
N LEU A 113 19.07 -11.00 -6.48
CA LEU A 113 18.87 -9.68 -5.91
C LEU A 113 19.55 -9.59 -4.53
N ARG A 114 19.89 -8.38 -4.12
CA ARG A 114 20.22 -8.08 -2.73
C ARG A 114 19.00 -7.41 -2.08
N ILE A 115 18.64 -7.84 -0.89
CA ILE A 115 17.51 -7.25 -0.15
C ILE A 115 18.06 -6.27 0.88
N ARG A 116 17.53 -5.06 0.96
CA ARG A 116 17.79 -4.12 2.05
C ARG A 116 16.51 -3.94 2.85
N VAL A 117 16.56 -4.24 4.14
CA VAL A 117 15.41 -4.02 5.04
C VAL A 117 15.56 -2.64 5.67
N VAL A 118 14.54 -1.81 5.49
CA VAL A 118 14.50 -0.43 6.01
C VAL A 118 13.36 -0.35 7.02
N THR A 119 13.70 -0.12 8.29
CA THR A 119 12.72 0.19 9.35
C THR A 119 12.57 1.70 9.51
N PRO A 120 11.51 2.20 10.17
CA PRO A 120 11.35 3.63 10.45
C PRO A 120 12.56 4.25 11.15
N GLU A 121 13.20 3.52 12.06
CA GLU A 121 14.41 3.95 12.77
C GLU A 121 15.62 4.05 11.82
N LEU A 122 15.84 3.03 10.98
CA LEU A 122 16.95 3.02 10.03
C LEU A 122 16.80 4.10 8.95
N ALA A 123 15.57 4.39 8.52
CA ALA A 123 15.26 5.45 7.55
C ALA A 123 15.66 6.85 8.03
N GLN A 124 15.89 7.05 9.33
CA GLN A 124 16.37 8.32 9.87
C GLN A 124 17.81 8.66 9.48
N SER A 125 18.53 7.71 8.87
CA SER A 125 19.90 7.83 8.34
C SER A 125 19.89 7.77 6.80
N ASP A 126 21.03 8.03 6.16
CA ASP A 126 21.16 7.83 4.71
C ASP A 126 20.85 6.36 4.34
N ILE A 127 19.87 6.16 3.46
CA ILE A 127 19.44 4.84 3.00
C ILE A 127 20.60 4.04 2.39
N ASN A 128 21.57 4.72 1.78
CA ASN A 128 22.75 4.08 1.19
C ASN A 128 23.72 3.53 2.25
N ALA A 129 23.68 4.07 3.48
CA ALA A 129 24.47 3.58 4.60
C ALA A 129 23.88 2.31 5.23
N ILE A 130 22.61 1.99 4.96
CA ILE A 130 21.98 0.75 5.42
C ILE A 130 22.52 -0.41 4.60
N ALA A 131 23.18 -1.36 5.25
CA ALA A 131 23.74 -2.54 4.60
C ALA A 131 22.61 -3.47 4.11
N PRO A 132 22.62 -3.92 2.85
CA PRO A 132 21.76 -5.02 2.41
C PRO A 132 22.09 -6.31 3.17
N LEU A 133 21.12 -7.22 3.24
CA LEU A 133 21.29 -8.56 3.77
C LEU A 133 22.50 -9.25 3.12
N PRO A 134 23.28 -10.05 3.88
CA PRO A 134 24.48 -10.69 3.37
C PRO A 134 24.17 -11.72 2.28
N SER A 135 23.02 -12.39 2.38
CA SER A 135 22.57 -13.40 1.43
C SER A 135 22.03 -12.76 0.15
N ARG A 136 22.46 -13.28 -0.99
CA ARG A 136 21.82 -13.01 -2.28
C ARG A 136 20.58 -13.87 -2.42
N VAL A 137 19.49 -13.26 -2.87
CA VAL A 137 18.19 -13.91 -3.01
C VAL A 137 17.94 -14.20 -4.48
N PRO A 138 17.72 -15.45 -4.91
CA PRO A 138 17.40 -15.74 -6.30
C PRO A 138 16.01 -15.20 -6.64
N ILE A 139 15.80 -14.75 -7.88
CA ILE A 139 14.50 -14.20 -8.31
C ILE A 139 13.36 -15.25 -8.34
N SER A 140 13.73 -16.53 -8.20
CA SER A 140 12.83 -17.68 -8.00
C SER A 140 12.21 -17.75 -6.60
N TYR A 141 12.69 -16.96 -5.62
CA TYR A 141 12.07 -16.89 -4.29
C TYR A 141 10.62 -16.46 -4.37
N THR A 142 9.77 -17.02 -3.52
CA THR A 142 8.37 -16.61 -3.43
C THR A 142 8.18 -15.39 -2.53
N LEU A 143 7.04 -14.71 -2.65
CA LEU A 143 6.68 -13.61 -1.75
C LEU A 143 6.65 -14.08 -0.28
N ASN A 144 6.15 -15.29 -0.01
CA ASN A 144 6.17 -15.84 1.35
C ASN A 144 7.60 -16.04 1.88
N GLN A 145 8.51 -16.55 1.04
CA GLN A 145 9.92 -16.71 1.41
C GLN A 145 10.60 -15.36 1.65
N LEU A 146 10.28 -14.34 0.86
CA LEU A 146 10.78 -12.97 1.08
C LEU A 146 10.29 -12.43 2.43
N LYS A 147 9.02 -12.61 2.77
CA LYS A 147 8.48 -12.18 4.07
C LYS A 147 9.17 -12.91 5.23
N GLY A 148 9.30 -14.23 5.15
CA GLY A 148 10.01 -15.03 6.16
C GLY A 148 11.46 -14.57 6.35
N LEU A 149 12.16 -14.23 5.27
CA LEU A 149 13.53 -13.67 5.32
C LEU A 149 13.57 -12.32 6.06
N VAL A 150 12.59 -11.44 5.83
CA VAL A 150 12.51 -10.14 6.51
C VAL A 150 12.14 -10.31 7.99
N GLU A 151 11.22 -11.23 8.30
CA GLU A 151 10.83 -11.56 9.67
C GLU A 151 11.98 -12.13 10.49
N GLU A 152 12.73 -13.07 9.91
CA GLU A 152 13.95 -13.64 10.51
C GLU A 152 14.99 -12.55 10.76
N HIS A 153 15.23 -11.67 9.78
CA HIS A 153 16.17 -10.57 9.92
C HIS A 153 15.81 -9.61 11.06
N LEU A 154 14.52 -9.39 11.31
CA LEU A 154 14.03 -8.53 12.38
C LEU A 154 13.89 -9.26 13.73
N GLY A 155 14.30 -10.53 13.81
CA GLY A 155 14.31 -11.31 15.05
C GLY A 155 12.94 -11.83 15.48
N ASN A 156 11.96 -11.90 14.56
CA ASN A 156 10.68 -12.54 14.82
C ASN A 156 10.71 -14.02 14.44
N SER A 157 9.89 -14.85 15.08
CA SER A 157 9.72 -16.24 14.69
C SER A 157 9.08 -16.33 13.31
N THR A 158 9.67 -17.12 12.41
CA THR A 158 9.11 -17.48 11.09
C THR A 158 7.97 -18.49 11.21
N GLU A 159 7.16 -18.42 12.27
CA GLU A 159 5.98 -19.28 12.35
C GLU A 159 5.11 -18.93 11.14
N ASP A 160 5.00 -19.86 10.20
CA ASP A 160 4.19 -19.74 8.98
C ASP A 160 2.74 -19.49 9.41
N GLY A 161 2.40 -18.21 9.59
CA GLY A 161 1.03 -17.79 9.81
C GLY A 161 0.21 -18.23 8.61
N GLU A 162 -0.95 -18.86 8.86
CA GLU A 162 -1.84 -19.26 7.78
C GLU A 162 -2.19 -18.02 6.95
N CYS A 163 -1.78 -18.02 5.68
CA CYS A 163 -2.04 -16.91 4.79
C CYS A 163 -3.56 -16.80 4.57
N PRO A 164 -4.16 -15.62 4.74
CA PRO A 164 -5.61 -15.47 4.67
C PRO A 164 -6.11 -15.87 3.27
N ASP A 165 -7.18 -16.64 3.24
CA ASP A 165 -7.81 -17.06 2.00
C ASP A 165 -9.04 -16.21 1.73
N LEU A 166 -8.95 -15.36 0.72
CA LEU A 166 -9.99 -14.38 0.41
C LEU A 166 -10.90 -14.78 -0.77
N ALA A 167 -10.85 -16.05 -1.22
CA ALA A 167 -11.58 -16.48 -2.41
C ALA A 167 -13.10 -16.34 -2.27
N CYS A 168 -13.72 -15.60 -3.19
CA CYS A 168 -15.18 -15.55 -3.33
C CYS A 168 -15.61 -15.60 -4.78
N ASN A 169 -16.21 -16.74 -5.13
CA ASN A 169 -16.64 -17.09 -6.47
C ASN A 169 -18.14 -16.90 -6.71
N CYS A 170 -18.89 -16.46 -5.69
CA CYS A 170 -20.35 -16.32 -5.76
C CYS A 170 -20.79 -15.30 -6.82
N SER A 171 -20.14 -14.13 -6.92
CA SER A 171 -20.52 -13.10 -7.88
C SER A 171 -20.33 -13.59 -9.32
N LEU A 172 -19.20 -14.24 -9.61
CA LEU A 172 -18.93 -14.81 -10.92
C LEU A 172 -19.91 -15.94 -11.26
N ALA A 173 -20.16 -16.85 -10.32
CA ALA A 173 -21.11 -17.95 -10.52
C ALA A 173 -22.54 -17.44 -10.84
N ARG A 174 -23.01 -16.37 -10.18
CA ARG A 174 -24.30 -15.74 -10.52
C ARG A 174 -24.30 -15.19 -11.94
N LYS A 175 -23.21 -14.52 -12.34
CA LYS A 175 -23.06 -13.96 -13.70
C LYS A 175 -23.02 -15.06 -14.76
N ILE A 176 -22.36 -16.17 -14.49
CA ILE A 176 -22.35 -17.34 -15.38
C ILE A 176 -23.78 -17.89 -15.54
N ASP A 177 -24.52 -18.07 -14.44
CA ASP A 177 -25.88 -18.61 -14.50
C ASP A 177 -26.84 -17.71 -15.30
N SER A 178 -26.72 -16.38 -15.15
CA SER A 178 -27.59 -15.39 -15.81
C SER A 178 -27.22 -15.12 -17.26
N ASP A 179 -25.93 -15.01 -17.56
CA ASP A 179 -25.45 -14.34 -18.77
C ASP A 179 -24.45 -15.18 -19.60
N ALA A 180 -24.14 -16.42 -19.22
CA ALA A 180 -23.19 -17.27 -19.95
C ALA A 180 -23.80 -18.59 -20.43
N VAL A 181 -23.25 -19.12 -21.53
CA VAL A 181 -23.57 -20.45 -22.06
C VAL A 181 -22.29 -21.19 -22.42
N LEU A 182 -22.36 -22.52 -22.42
CA LEU A 182 -21.26 -23.37 -22.90
C LEU A 182 -21.00 -23.13 -24.39
N ASN A 183 -19.72 -23.07 -24.75
CA ASN A 183 -19.31 -22.91 -26.13
C ASN A 183 -19.30 -24.28 -26.84
N VAL A 184 -20.27 -24.52 -27.73
CA VAL A 184 -20.52 -25.83 -28.37
C VAL A 184 -19.72 -26.03 -29.67
N GLN A 185 -18.85 -25.08 -30.05
CA GLN A 185 -18.21 -25.12 -31.38
C GLN A 185 -17.07 -26.16 -31.54
N ASP A 186 -16.50 -26.70 -30.46
CA ASP A 186 -15.40 -27.70 -30.53
C ASP A 186 -15.53 -28.88 -29.52
N ILE A 187 -16.69 -29.08 -28.91
CA ILE A 187 -16.88 -30.07 -27.85
C ILE A 187 -17.80 -31.19 -28.36
N GLY A 188 -17.22 -32.24 -28.94
CA GLY A 188 -17.96 -33.41 -29.44
C GLY A 188 -18.83 -34.06 -28.35
N ASP A 189 -19.99 -34.65 -28.70
CA ASP A 189 -20.90 -35.50 -27.89
C ASP A 189 -21.08 -35.19 -26.38
N TRP A 190 -20.86 -33.96 -25.92
CA TRP A 190 -21.19 -33.56 -24.56
C TRP A 190 -22.67 -33.22 -24.47
N ASP A 191 -23.42 -33.98 -23.68
CA ASP A 191 -24.79 -33.62 -23.32
C ASP A 191 -24.74 -32.38 -22.41
N VAL A 192 -25.05 -31.22 -22.97
CA VAL A 192 -25.08 -29.91 -22.28
C VAL A 192 -25.96 -29.97 -21.02
N LEU A 193 -26.95 -30.89 -20.99
CA LEU A 193 -27.87 -31.08 -19.87
C LEU A 193 -27.26 -31.87 -18.68
N GLN A 194 -26.14 -32.56 -18.88
CA GLN A 194 -25.49 -33.39 -17.86
C GLN A 194 -24.19 -32.78 -17.32
N ASN A 195 -23.95 -31.48 -17.56
CA ASN A 195 -22.75 -30.81 -17.10
C ASN A 195 -23.05 -29.73 -16.06
N VAL A 196 -22.24 -29.70 -15.02
CA VAL A 196 -22.30 -28.69 -13.95
C VAL A 196 -21.06 -27.81 -14.03
N ILE A 197 -21.28 -26.50 -14.02
CA ILE A 197 -20.19 -25.52 -13.95
C ILE A 197 -19.77 -25.33 -12.50
N ILE A 198 -18.46 -25.37 -12.24
CA ILE A 198 -17.86 -25.09 -10.93
C ILE A 198 -16.93 -23.88 -11.07
N VAL A 199 -17.04 -22.94 -10.15
CA VAL A 199 -16.13 -21.81 -9.98
C VAL A 199 -15.37 -21.96 -8.66
N HIS A 200 -14.04 -22.07 -8.73
CA HIS A 200 -13.17 -22.30 -7.57
C HIS A 200 -11.84 -21.54 -7.64
N SER A 201 -11.06 -21.59 -6.56
CA SER A 201 -9.75 -20.92 -6.45
C SER A 201 -9.81 -19.44 -6.89
N ASN A 202 -8.92 -18.99 -7.77
CA ASN A 202 -8.85 -17.63 -8.32
C ASN A 202 -9.76 -17.45 -9.54
N ASN A 203 -11.06 -17.67 -9.34
CA ASN A 203 -12.08 -17.62 -10.40
C ASN A 203 -11.86 -18.63 -11.54
N ASN A 204 -11.23 -19.78 -11.27
CA ASN A 204 -11.13 -20.86 -12.24
C ASN A 204 -12.52 -21.45 -12.49
N VAL A 205 -12.86 -21.66 -13.76
CA VAL A 205 -14.14 -22.22 -14.17
C VAL A 205 -13.91 -23.55 -14.88
N VAL A 206 -14.61 -24.59 -14.43
CA VAL A 206 -14.56 -25.93 -15.02
C VAL A 206 -15.98 -26.47 -15.20
N ALA A 207 -16.17 -27.36 -16.17
CA ALA A 207 -17.40 -28.11 -16.33
C ALA A 207 -17.15 -29.60 -16.02
N ILE A 208 -18.01 -30.19 -15.21
CA ILE A 208 -17.92 -31.61 -14.85
C ILE A 208 -19.20 -32.36 -15.23
N PRO A 209 -19.09 -33.61 -15.73
CA PRO A 209 -20.25 -34.43 -16.01
C PRO A 209 -20.87 -34.97 -14.71
N VAL A 210 -22.20 -35.03 -14.67
CA VAL A 210 -22.99 -35.60 -13.56
C VAL A 210 -24.00 -36.61 -14.07
N LYS A 211 -24.27 -37.63 -13.26
CA LYS A 211 -25.21 -38.71 -13.60
C LYS A 211 -26.68 -38.25 -13.60
N ASP A 212 -27.00 -37.34 -12.69
CA ASP A 212 -28.30 -36.70 -12.56
C ASP A 212 -28.14 -35.31 -11.95
N LEU A 213 -29.21 -34.51 -12.05
CA LEU A 213 -29.26 -33.14 -11.54
C LEU A 213 -29.85 -33.06 -10.12
N ALA A 214 -29.70 -34.09 -9.30
CA ALA A 214 -30.01 -34.00 -7.88
C ALA A 214 -28.91 -33.21 -7.15
N LEU A 215 -29.27 -32.30 -6.26
CA LEU A 215 -28.30 -31.46 -5.54
C LEU A 215 -27.24 -32.28 -4.81
N SER A 216 -27.61 -33.42 -4.22
CA SER A 216 -26.68 -34.32 -3.55
C SER A 216 -25.65 -34.92 -4.50
N THR A 217 -26.09 -35.33 -5.70
CA THR A 217 -25.22 -35.87 -6.76
C THR A 217 -24.27 -34.81 -7.27
N ILE A 218 -24.79 -33.59 -7.51
CA ILE A 218 -23.99 -32.44 -7.94
C ILE A 218 -22.94 -32.08 -6.90
N GLN A 219 -23.33 -31.98 -5.63
CA GLN A 219 -22.40 -31.67 -4.54
C GLN A 219 -21.34 -32.76 -4.35
N GLN A 220 -21.72 -34.03 -4.50
CA GLN A 220 -20.77 -35.14 -4.41
C GLN A 220 -19.77 -35.10 -5.56
N ALA A 221 -20.24 -35.00 -6.81
CA ALA A 221 -19.37 -34.89 -7.97
C ALA A 221 -18.44 -33.67 -7.90
N THR A 222 -18.93 -32.55 -7.36
CA THR A 222 -18.10 -31.36 -7.11
C THR A 222 -17.02 -31.63 -6.07
N ARG A 223 -17.35 -32.31 -4.97
CA ARG A 223 -16.37 -32.69 -3.94
C ARG A 223 -15.33 -33.67 -4.49
N ASP A 224 -15.76 -34.64 -5.29
CA ASP A 224 -14.89 -35.63 -5.92
C ASP A 224 -13.93 -34.96 -6.92
N HIS A 225 -14.39 -33.96 -7.69
CA HIS A 225 -13.54 -33.21 -8.60
C HIS A 225 -12.52 -32.32 -7.87
N LEU A 226 -12.91 -31.75 -6.73
CA LEU A 226 -12.05 -30.91 -5.90
C LEU A 226 -11.19 -31.74 -4.93
N HIS A 227 -11.13 -33.06 -5.11
CA HIS A 227 -10.35 -33.96 -4.27
C HIS A 227 -8.86 -33.59 -4.34
N GLY A 228 -8.29 -33.22 -3.19
CA GLY A 228 -6.92 -32.70 -3.08
C GLY A 228 -6.83 -31.21 -2.75
N MET A 229 -7.94 -30.47 -2.79
CA MET A 229 -8.01 -29.12 -2.22
C MET A 229 -8.32 -29.19 -0.72
N ASN A 230 -7.78 -28.24 0.06
CA ASN A 230 -8.21 -28.06 1.44
C ASN A 230 -9.63 -27.45 1.47
N LEU A 231 -10.62 -28.27 1.85
CA LEU A 231 -12.02 -27.87 1.93
C LEU A 231 -12.47 -27.48 3.34
N ASP A 232 -11.63 -27.66 4.37
CA ASP A 232 -12.03 -27.47 5.77
C ASP A 232 -12.46 -26.03 6.06
N ASN A 233 -11.80 -25.06 5.42
CA ASN A 233 -12.08 -23.63 5.51
C ASN A 233 -12.90 -23.07 4.34
N LYS A 234 -13.55 -23.95 3.56
CA LYS A 234 -14.37 -23.58 2.40
C LYS A 234 -15.86 -23.81 2.63
N PHE A 235 -16.69 -23.08 1.88
CA PHE A 235 -18.09 -23.40 1.70
C PHE A 235 -18.41 -23.55 0.23
N LEU A 236 -19.29 -24.49 -0.08
CA LEU A 236 -19.77 -24.77 -1.42
C LEU A 236 -21.22 -24.27 -1.54
N ASN A 237 -21.46 -23.32 -2.45
CA ASN A 237 -22.80 -22.82 -2.75
C ASN A 237 -23.28 -23.31 -4.11
N ALA A 238 -24.55 -23.69 -4.19
CA ALA A 238 -25.28 -23.81 -5.45
C ALA A 238 -25.98 -22.48 -5.73
N LEU A 239 -25.72 -21.87 -6.89
CA LEU A 239 -26.27 -20.57 -7.28
C LEU A 239 -27.02 -20.71 -8.61
N GLY A 240 -28.25 -20.19 -8.64
CA GLY A 240 -29.10 -20.25 -9.83
C GLY A 240 -29.69 -21.64 -10.07
N GLY A 241 -29.79 -22.02 -11.33
CA GLY A 241 -30.47 -23.24 -11.76
C GLY A 241 -32.00 -23.13 -11.73
N VAL A 242 -32.68 -24.13 -12.31
CA VAL A 242 -34.16 -24.21 -12.34
C VAL A 242 -34.58 -25.49 -11.63
N GLU A 243 -35.26 -25.38 -10.50
CA GLU A 243 -35.72 -26.53 -9.71
C GLU A 243 -36.89 -27.25 -10.41
N ASP A 244 -36.84 -28.57 -10.42
CA ASP A 244 -37.94 -29.41 -10.92
C ASP A 244 -39.02 -29.55 -9.84
N THR A 245 -40.05 -28.73 -9.94
CA THR A 245 -41.19 -28.74 -9.00
C THR A 245 -42.16 -29.91 -9.22
N SER A 246 -42.00 -30.68 -10.32
CA SER A 246 -42.84 -31.84 -10.62
C SER A 246 -42.45 -33.08 -9.80
N VAL A 247 -41.20 -33.13 -9.33
CA VAL A 247 -40.64 -34.24 -8.55
C VAL A 247 -40.71 -33.92 -7.05
N ARG A 248 -41.82 -34.29 -6.41
CA ARG A 248 -41.96 -34.21 -4.94
C ARG A 248 -41.18 -35.35 -4.27
N GLN A 249 -39.86 -35.26 -4.21
CA GLN A 249 -39.06 -36.15 -3.38
C GLN A 249 -38.99 -35.67 -1.93
N THR A 250 -39.11 -36.61 -1.00
CA THR A 250 -38.91 -36.41 0.43
C THR A 250 -37.43 -36.18 0.72
N GLY A 251 -36.96 -34.94 0.60
CA GLY A 251 -35.72 -34.48 1.26
C GLY A 251 -34.59 -33.92 0.38
N GLY A 252 -34.73 -33.85 -0.95
CA GLY A 252 -33.67 -33.36 -1.85
C GLY A 252 -34.20 -32.44 -2.97
N LYS A 253 -33.36 -31.47 -3.40
CA LYS A 253 -33.64 -30.60 -4.55
C LYS A 253 -33.21 -31.29 -5.86
N GLN A 254 -34.11 -31.35 -6.84
CA GLN A 254 -33.85 -31.80 -8.21
C GLN A 254 -33.88 -30.58 -9.14
N TYR A 255 -33.01 -30.54 -10.14
CA TYR A 255 -32.95 -29.45 -11.12
C TYR A 255 -33.28 -29.91 -12.54
N ILE A 256 -33.92 -29.02 -13.31
CA ILE A 256 -34.08 -29.09 -14.77
C ILE A 256 -32.86 -28.45 -15.47
N LYS A 257 -32.39 -27.33 -14.92
CA LYS A 257 -31.13 -26.66 -15.30
C LYS A 257 -30.20 -26.69 -14.11
N ALA A 258 -29.02 -27.27 -14.27
CA ALA A 258 -27.99 -27.33 -13.23
C ALA A 258 -27.70 -25.92 -12.65
N PRO A 259 -27.56 -25.77 -11.32
CA PRO A 259 -27.00 -24.58 -10.72
C PRO A 259 -25.50 -24.48 -11.00
N VAL A 260 -24.95 -23.28 -10.92
CA VAL A 260 -23.49 -23.07 -10.91
C VAL A 260 -22.98 -23.24 -9.49
N MET A 261 -21.95 -24.06 -9.32
CA MET A 261 -21.34 -24.35 -8.03
C MET A 261 -20.21 -23.35 -7.75
N ALA A 262 -20.22 -22.70 -6.59
CA ALA A 262 -19.19 -21.74 -6.19
C ALA A 262 -18.50 -22.20 -4.91
N LEU A 263 -17.20 -22.47 -4.99
CA LEU A 263 -16.35 -22.73 -3.83
C LEU A 263 -15.74 -21.42 -3.33
N CYS A 264 -16.00 -21.06 -2.09
CA CYS A 264 -15.49 -19.81 -1.50
C CYS A 264 -14.86 -20.08 -0.14
N SER A 265 -13.97 -19.19 0.29
CA SER A 265 -13.43 -19.19 1.65
C SER A 265 -14.46 -18.71 2.68
N LYS A 266 -14.51 -19.38 3.83
CA LYS A 266 -15.29 -18.93 5.00
C LYS A 266 -14.82 -17.56 5.49
N GLN A 267 -13.52 -17.26 5.41
CA GLN A 267 -12.91 -15.99 5.83
C GLN A 267 -13.35 -14.80 4.95
N CYS A 268 -13.73 -15.06 3.69
CA CYS A 268 -14.18 -13.98 2.81
C CYS A 268 -15.55 -13.40 3.25
N ARG A 269 -16.41 -14.19 3.92
CA ARG A 269 -17.69 -13.69 4.44
C ARG A 269 -17.50 -12.82 5.69
N THR A 270 -16.59 -13.21 6.57
CA THR A 270 -16.30 -12.50 7.82
C THR A 270 -15.58 -11.18 7.56
N HIS A 271 -14.63 -11.17 6.60
CA HIS A 271 -13.96 -9.93 6.15
C HIS A 271 -14.93 -8.93 5.47
N ARG A 272 -16.03 -9.41 4.86
CA ARG A 272 -16.98 -8.54 4.12
C ARG A 272 -18.20 -8.10 4.92
N GLN A 273 -18.63 -8.87 5.91
CA GLN A 273 -19.78 -8.53 6.75
C GLN A 273 -19.38 -7.79 8.04
N GLY A 274 -18.07 -7.59 8.29
CA GLY A 274 -17.58 -7.13 9.59
C GLY A 274 -17.96 -8.07 10.75
N GLN A 275 -18.53 -9.24 10.43
CA GLN A 275 -18.91 -10.26 11.40
C GLN A 275 -17.72 -11.18 11.59
N GLN A 276 -17.13 -11.14 12.78
CA GLN A 276 -16.15 -12.13 13.19
C GLN A 276 -16.77 -13.52 13.13
N PHE A 277 -16.03 -14.48 12.57
CA PHE A 277 -16.21 -15.85 13.00
C PHE A 277 -15.84 -15.85 14.49
N ARG A 278 -16.82 -16.04 15.37
CA ARG A 278 -16.51 -16.59 16.68
C ARG A 278 -16.09 -18.03 16.41
N ASP A 279 -14.82 -18.24 16.08
CA ASP A 279 -14.24 -19.53 16.42
C ASP A 279 -14.43 -19.69 17.92
N THR A 280 -15.23 -20.68 18.29
CA THR A 280 -15.48 -21.07 19.69
C THR A 280 -14.22 -21.65 20.36
N HIS A 281 -13.10 -21.64 19.66
CA HIS A 281 -11.78 -21.77 20.26
C HIS A 281 -11.32 -20.38 20.70
N ASN A 282 -11.37 -20.13 22.01
CA ASN A 282 -10.65 -19.02 22.63
C ASN A 282 -9.26 -18.94 21.97
N PRO A 283 -8.96 -17.89 21.18
CA PRO A 283 -7.59 -17.68 20.76
C PRO A 283 -6.79 -17.55 22.05
N PRO A 284 -5.65 -18.26 22.20
CA PRO A 284 -4.79 -18.01 23.34
C PRO A 284 -4.53 -16.50 23.41
N ALA A 285 -4.61 -15.92 24.60
CA ALA A 285 -4.52 -14.49 24.89
C ALA A 285 -3.13 -13.87 24.61
N TRP A 286 -2.43 -14.36 23.58
CA TRP A 286 -1.09 -13.99 23.21
C TRP A 286 -1.21 -12.93 22.11
N ARG A 287 -0.90 -11.67 22.48
CA ARG A 287 -0.65 -10.61 21.50
C ARG A 287 0.55 -11.05 20.66
N ALA A 288 0.32 -11.51 19.43
CA ALA A 288 1.42 -11.80 18.51
C ALA A 288 1.85 -10.49 17.81
N LYS A 289 3.12 -10.40 17.45
CA LYS A 289 3.64 -9.31 16.61
C LYS A 289 3.68 -9.82 15.18
N THR A 290 3.12 -9.08 14.24
CA THR A 290 3.24 -9.32 12.80
C THR A 290 4.17 -8.27 12.20
N ILE A 291 4.92 -8.65 11.16
CA ILE A 291 5.66 -7.69 10.34
C ILE A 291 4.83 -7.41 9.09
N ASP A 292 4.50 -6.13 8.90
CA ASP A 292 3.95 -5.65 7.65
C ASP A 292 5.13 -5.17 6.79
N ILE A 293 5.19 -5.62 5.54
CA ILE A 293 6.24 -5.25 4.58
C ILE A 293 5.66 -4.46 3.41
N HIS A 294 6.45 -3.52 2.89
CA HIS A 294 6.08 -2.62 1.83
C HIS A 294 7.23 -2.46 0.83
N LEU A 295 6.88 -2.21 -0.42
CA LEU A 295 7.76 -1.51 -1.35
C LEU A 295 7.62 -0.01 -1.16
N SER A 296 8.50 0.76 -1.81
CA SER A 296 8.32 2.20 -1.93
C SER A 296 6.96 2.53 -2.55
N GLU A 297 6.55 1.81 -3.61
CA GLU A 297 5.31 2.05 -4.33
C GLU A 297 4.05 1.67 -3.55
N CYS A 298 3.94 0.45 -3.02
CA CYS A 298 2.71 -0.07 -2.39
C CYS A 298 3.00 -1.05 -1.25
N PRO A 299 2.00 -1.35 -0.39
CA PRO A 299 2.08 -2.46 0.56
C PRO A 299 2.22 -3.82 -0.16
N LEU A 300 2.85 -4.78 0.50
CA LEU A 300 2.99 -6.15 0.04
C LEU A 300 2.17 -7.06 0.96
N GLU A 301 0.95 -7.38 0.53
CA GLU A 301 -0.06 -8.10 1.29
C GLU A 301 -0.07 -9.57 0.86
N ILE A 302 0.50 -10.44 1.71
CA ILE A 302 0.63 -11.86 1.40
C ILE A 302 -0.60 -12.62 1.86
N THR A 303 -1.22 -13.30 0.91
CA THR A 303 -2.45 -14.10 1.05
C THR A 303 -2.22 -15.46 0.43
N ALA A 304 -3.16 -16.40 0.62
CA ALA A 304 -3.09 -17.71 -0.01
C ALA A 304 -3.08 -17.65 -1.56
N HIS A 305 -3.38 -16.49 -2.14
CA HIS A 305 -3.50 -16.31 -3.59
C HIS A 305 -2.20 -15.81 -4.24
N ASN A 306 -1.30 -15.19 -3.49
CA ASN A 306 -0.03 -14.67 -4.00
C ASN A 306 1.22 -15.15 -3.24
N SER A 307 1.08 -15.96 -2.18
CA SER A 307 2.18 -16.48 -1.38
C SER A 307 3.27 -17.18 -2.19
N ASP A 308 2.86 -17.92 -3.22
CA ASP A 308 3.74 -18.74 -4.06
C ASP A 308 4.24 -18.00 -5.31
N VAL A 309 3.83 -16.75 -5.51
CA VAL A 309 4.31 -15.94 -6.63
C VAL A 309 5.79 -15.63 -6.42
N THR A 310 6.61 -15.86 -7.45
CA THR A 310 8.05 -15.57 -7.39
C THR A 310 8.35 -14.08 -7.52
N LEU A 311 9.53 -13.64 -7.07
CA LEU A 311 9.97 -12.24 -7.23
C LEU A 311 10.00 -11.83 -8.71
N GLU A 312 10.40 -12.74 -9.60
CA GLU A 312 10.39 -12.56 -11.04
C GLU A 312 8.96 -12.42 -11.60
N ALA A 313 8.03 -13.28 -11.18
CA ALA A 313 6.64 -13.24 -11.63
C ALA A 313 5.94 -11.97 -11.14
N ALA A 314 6.30 -11.48 -9.95
CA ALA A 314 5.86 -10.21 -9.40
C ALA A 314 6.60 -8.99 -9.97
N LYS A 315 7.62 -9.17 -10.82
CA LYS A 315 8.43 -8.07 -11.40
C LYS A 315 9.08 -7.17 -10.34
N LEU A 316 9.57 -7.78 -9.26
CA LEU A 316 10.27 -7.06 -8.19
C LEU A 316 11.72 -6.72 -8.54
N ASP A 317 12.30 -7.41 -9.50
CA ASP A 317 13.59 -7.07 -10.10
C ASP A 317 13.56 -5.69 -10.80
N ASP A 318 12.42 -5.31 -11.41
CA ASP A 318 12.21 -3.96 -11.97
C ASP A 318 12.17 -2.84 -10.91
N CYS A 319 11.95 -3.20 -9.64
CA CYS A 319 11.97 -2.27 -8.51
C CYS A 319 13.36 -2.14 -7.88
N ALA A 320 14.29 -3.04 -8.22
CA ALA A 320 15.63 -3.02 -7.66
C ALA A 320 16.47 -1.90 -8.31
N MET A 321 17.12 -1.09 -7.49
CA MET A 321 18.06 -0.07 -7.94
C MET A 321 19.48 -0.59 -7.71
N ASN A 322 20.29 -0.63 -8.77
CA ASN A 322 21.65 -1.19 -8.71
C ASN A 322 21.66 -2.65 -8.15
N GLY A 323 20.63 -3.45 -8.49
CA GLY A 323 20.45 -4.81 -8.00
C GLY A 323 20.06 -4.95 -6.52
N ILE A 324 19.72 -3.85 -5.85
CA ILE A 324 19.24 -3.83 -4.45
C ILE A 324 17.75 -3.52 -4.43
N LEU A 325 16.96 -4.40 -3.83
CA LEU A 325 15.54 -4.20 -3.57
C LEU A 325 15.36 -3.71 -2.12
N ASP A 326 14.86 -2.48 -1.97
CA ASP A 326 14.54 -1.91 -0.66
C ASP A 326 13.15 -2.39 -0.22
N ILE A 327 13.10 -3.08 0.93
CA ILE A 327 11.87 -3.53 1.59
C ILE A 327 11.69 -2.72 2.86
N TYR A 328 10.59 -1.98 2.94
CA TYR A 328 10.23 -1.17 4.10
C TYR A 328 9.39 -2.03 5.05
N ALA A 329 9.83 -2.16 6.30
CA ALA A 329 9.21 -3.08 7.25
C ALA A 329 8.77 -2.36 8.53
N VAL A 330 7.56 -2.67 8.99
CA VAL A 330 7.01 -2.15 10.25
C VAL A 330 6.40 -3.27 11.08
N GLN A 331 6.46 -3.12 12.41
CA GLN A 331 5.95 -4.13 13.33
C GLN A 331 4.59 -3.72 13.87
N ARG A 332 3.59 -4.59 13.83
CA ARG A 332 2.25 -4.31 14.33
C ARG A 332 1.80 -5.43 15.26
N TRP A 333 0.97 -5.11 16.26
CA TRP A 333 0.32 -6.13 17.08
C TRP A 333 -0.84 -6.77 16.30
N THR A 334 -0.98 -8.10 16.38
CA THR A 334 -2.16 -8.79 15.84
C THR A 334 -3.41 -8.37 16.61
N GLN A 335 -4.54 -8.35 15.90
CA GLN A 335 -5.77 -7.60 16.23
C GLN A 335 -6.14 -7.55 17.73
N ASP A 336 -6.46 -6.35 18.19
CA ASP A 336 -7.35 -6.19 19.35
C ASP A 336 -8.78 -6.47 18.85
N PRO A 337 -9.63 -7.27 19.54
CA PRO A 337 -11.00 -7.57 19.11
C PRO A 337 -11.89 -6.35 18.81
N THR A 338 -11.43 -5.13 19.10
CA THR A 338 -12.09 -3.85 18.81
C THR A 338 -11.81 -3.26 17.43
N ASP A 339 -10.82 -3.77 16.66
CA ASP A 339 -10.37 -3.18 15.39
C ASP A 339 -11.43 -3.23 14.25
N GLY A 340 -12.55 -3.95 14.44
CA GLY A 340 -13.62 -4.10 13.44
C GLY A 340 -14.85 -3.20 13.59
N VAL A 341 -14.93 -2.37 14.64
CA VAL A 341 -16.20 -1.72 15.04
C VAL A 341 -16.41 -0.32 14.45
N ASN A 342 -15.34 0.40 14.06
CA ASN A 342 -15.44 1.83 13.78
C ASN A 342 -15.41 2.14 12.27
N GLN A 343 -16.57 2.10 11.62
CA GLN A 343 -16.72 2.24 10.16
C GLN A 343 -17.10 3.67 9.68
N GLY A 344 -16.96 4.70 10.52
CA GLY A 344 -17.15 6.09 10.11
C GLY A 344 -15.84 6.83 9.79
N LYS A 345 -15.93 8.03 9.20
CA LYS A 345 -14.78 8.90 8.90
C LYS A 345 -13.94 9.22 10.14
N SER A 346 -14.54 9.25 11.33
CA SER A 346 -13.80 9.50 12.57
C SER A 346 -13.22 8.21 13.15
N GLY A 347 -13.86 7.06 12.86
CA GLY A 347 -13.45 5.74 13.33
C GLY A 347 -12.03 5.32 12.94
N ILE A 348 -11.49 5.87 11.84
CA ILE A 348 -10.10 5.68 11.42
C ILE A 348 -9.14 6.17 12.50
N PHE A 349 -9.47 7.30 13.14
CA PHE A 349 -8.64 7.93 14.18
C PHE A 349 -8.94 7.37 15.56
N SER A 350 -9.78 6.35 15.69
CA SER A 350 -9.96 5.65 16.96
C SER A 350 -8.75 4.77 17.25
N TYR A 351 -8.53 4.52 18.53
CA TYR A 351 -7.54 3.59 19.02
C TYR A 351 -7.67 2.23 18.32
N SER A 352 -6.56 1.77 17.73
CA SER A 352 -6.47 0.47 17.08
C SER A 352 -5.05 -0.08 17.22
N ALA A 353 -4.87 -1.39 17.08
CA ALA A 353 -3.54 -2.00 17.14
C ALA A 353 -2.58 -1.45 16.08
N ALA A 354 -3.12 -0.89 14.99
CA ALA A 354 -2.37 -0.29 13.90
C ALA A 354 -1.82 1.11 14.19
N TRP A 355 -2.39 1.84 15.15
CA TRP A 355 -1.84 3.13 15.60
C TRP A 355 -0.85 2.98 16.76
N LYS A 356 -0.77 1.80 17.37
CA LYS A 356 0.18 1.52 18.44
C LYS A 356 1.59 1.41 17.90
N HIS A 357 2.51 2.08 18.58
CA HIS A 357 3.92 1.85 18.39
C HIS A 357 4.34 0.52 19.07
N PRO A 358 5.30 -0.24 18.52
CA PRO A 358 5.80 -1.47 19.16
C PRO A 358 6.40 -1.26 20.56
N PHE A 359 6.88 -0.04 20.83
CA PHE A 359 7.15 0.45 22.17
C PHE A 359 5.88 1.14 22.64
N ASP A 360 5.28 0.69 23.74
CA ASP A 360 3.98 1.22 24.15
C ASP A 360 4.02 2.75 24.32
N GLN A 361 2.88 3.40 24.15
CA GLN A 361 2.70 4.82 24.40
C GLN A 361 1.57 4.97 25.41
N THR A 362 1.60 6.04 26.21
CA THR A 362 0.52 6.33 27.14
C THR A 362 -0.79 6.53 26.39
N ASP A 363 -1.93 6.21 27.02
CA ASP A 363 -3.25 6.48 26.43
C ASP A 363 -3.41 7.96 26.09
N ARG A 364 -2.82 8.84 26.91
CA ARG A 364 -2.72 10.28 26.65
C ARG A 364 -1.95 10.56 25.35
N GLY A 365 -0.76 9.98 25.18
CA GLY A 365 0.03 10.17 23.96
C GLY A 365 -0.71 9.66 22.72
N ILE A 366 -1.37 8.51 22.80
CA ILE A 366 -2.20 8.01 21.69
C ILE A 366 -3.37 8.97 21.39
N SER A 367 -4.02 9.51 22.42
CA SER A 367 -5.06 10.53 22.25
C SER A 367 -4.53 11.80 21.59
N ASP A 368 -3.34 12.26 21.99
CA ASP A 368 -2.65 13.43 21.42
C ASP A 368 -2.34 13.22 19.93
N LEU A 369 -1.77 12.06 19.57
CA LEU A 369 -1.50 11.69 18.18
C LEU A 369 -2.77 11.68 17.34
N LEU A 370 -3.79 10.94 17.78
CA LEU A 370 -4.96 10.65 16.96
C LEU A 370 -5.92 11.83 16.84
N SER A 371 -6.12 12.61 17.91
CA SER A 371 -6.89 13.85 17.86
C SER A 371 -6.21 14.89 16.97
N THR A 372 -4.89 15.04 17.09
CA THR A 372 -4.12 15.95 16.23
C THR A 372 -4.15 15.51 14.77
N LEU A 373 -3.95 14.22 14.50
CA LEU A 373 -3.95 13.68 13.13
C LEU A 373 -5.32 13.85 12.45
N ARG A 374 -6.41 13.73 13.23
CA ARG A 374 -7.77 14.00 12.72
C ARG A 374 -7.94 15.45 12.28
N VAL A 375 -7.59 16.41 13.14
CA VAL A 375 -7.70 17.85 12.81
C VAL A 375 -6.73 18.20 11.67
N PHE A 376 -5.53 17.65 11.67
CA PHE A 376 -4.58 17.80 10.58
C PHE A 376 -5.14 17.30 9.24
N SER A 377 -5.77 16.13 9.21
CA SER A 377 -6.41 15.57 8.00
C SER A 377 -7.52 16.47 7.45
N ASP A 378 -8.30 17.11 8.33
CA ASP A 378 -9.33 18.09 7.94
C ASP A 378 -8.69 19.35 7.34
N LEU A 379 -7.75 19.97 8.06
CA LEU A 379 -7.02 21.18 7.66
C LEU A 379 -6.29 21.02 6.31
N THR A 380 -5.85 19.81 6.01
CA THR A 380 -5.06 19.48 4.81
C THR A 380 -5.90 18.85 3.71
N SER A 381 -7.22 18.79 3.86
CA SER A 381 -8.12 18.31 2.82
C SER A 381 -8.11 19.24 1.59
N SER A 382 -8.40 18.69 0.41
CA SER A 382 -8.47 19.47 -0.84
C SER A 382 -9.61 20.49 -0.86
N ILE A 383 -10.54 20.40 0.11
CA ILE A 383 -11.61 21.38 0.30
C ILE A 383 -11.05 22.66 0.94
N ILE A 384 -10.06 22.53 1.83
CA ILE A 384 -9.54 23.63 2.66
C ILE A 384 -8.19 24.16 2.14
N MET A 385 -7.34 23.28 1.62
CA MET A 385 -5.97 23.59 1.24
C MET A 385 -5.72 23.36 -0.25
N ASP A 386 -5.00 24.27 -0.91
CA ASP A 386 -4.61 24.10 -2.31
C ASP A 386 -3.50 23.06 -2.50
N ASP A 387 -3.43 22.57 -3.73
CA ASP A 387 -2.54 21.50 -4.14
C ASP A 387 -1.05 21.81 -3.89
N GLU A 388 -0.59 23.05 -4.10
CA GLU A 388 0.83 23.39 -3.87
C GLU A 388 1.21 23.21 -2.39
N ARG A 389 0.35 23.67 -1.48
CA ARG A 389 0.57 23.50 -0.04
C ARG A 389 0.44 22.03 0.39
N GLN A 390 -0.51 21.31 -0.16
CA GLN A 390 -0.65 19.87 0.11
C GLN A 390 0.59 19.07 -0.37
N ASP A 391 1.13 19.36 -1.54
CA ASP A 391 2.36 18.73 -2.04
C ASP A 391 3.56 19.05 -1.12
N ALA A 392 3.68 20.30 -0.66
CA ALA A 392 4.72 20.71 0.27
C ALA A 392 4.62 20.01 1.64
N ILE A 393 3.40 19.71 2.11
CA ILE A 393 3.19 18.91 3.32
C ILE A 393 3.70 17.49 3.15
N LEU A 394 3.37 16.85 2.03
CA LEU A 394 3.84 15.49 1.74
C LEU A 394 5.36 15.45 1.58
N HIS A 395 5.94 16.48 0.97
CA HIS A 395 7.38 16.66 0.90
C HIS A 395 8.01 16.81 2.29
N MET A 396 7.43 17.62 3.19
CA MET A 396 7.87 17.73 4.59
C MET A 396 7.83 16.37 5.31
N ILE A 397 6.78 15.58 5.10
CA ILE A 397 6.66 14.24 5.69
C ILE A 397 7.76 13.33 5.13
N ASP A 398 8.04 13.39 3.83
CA ASP A 398 9.13 12.63 3.20
C ASP A 398 10.51 13.02 3.76
N LEU A 399 10.77 14.32 3.95
CA LEU A 399 12.02 14.80 4.56
C LEU A 399 12.19 14.38 6.03
N LEU A 400 11.09 14.29 6.78
CA LEU A 400 11.11 13.93 8.20
C LEU A 400 11.24 12.41 8.40
N THR A 401 10.70 11.63 7.48
CA THR A 401 10.55 10.18 7.66
C THR A 401 11.48 9.37 6.79
N HIS A 402 11.82 9.87 5.58
CA HIS A 402 12.47 9.13 4.49
C HIS A 402 11.85 7.76 4.25
N PHE A 403 10.54 7.64 4.49
CA PHE A 403 9.82 6.38 4.51
C PHE A 403 8.57 6.49 3.63
N PRO A 404 8.67 6.13 2.33
CA PRO A 404 7.57 6.27 1.37
C PRO A 404 6.21 5.71 1.82
N PRO A 405 6.13 4.57 2.55
CA PRO A 405 4.85 4.11 3.08
C PRO A 405 4.14 5.11 4.01
N ALA A 406 4.87 5.92 4.77
CA ALA A 406 4.29 6.94 5.63
C ALA A 406 3.76 8.14 4.82
N VAL A 407 4.49 8.53 3.77
CA VAL A 407 4.07 9.60 2.84
C VAL A 407 2.77 9.20 2.12
N ARG A 408 2.69 7.95 1.64
CA ARG A 408 1.49 7.39 1.03
C ARG A 408 0.30 7.37 2.01
N ALA A 409 0.53 6.93 3.25
CA ALA A 409 -0.50 6.90 4.28
C ALA A 409 -1.05 8.31 4.59
N ALA A 410 -0.17 9.32 4.66
CA ALA A 410 -0.56 10.72 4.82
C ALA A 410 -1.38 11.24 3.63
N TYR A 411 -0.96 10.93 2.39
CA TYR A 411 -1.71 11.30 1.19
C TYR A 411 -3.12 10.69 1.16
N ILE A 412 -3.26 9.43 1.55
CA ILE A 412 -4.58 8.76 1.67
C ILE A 412 -5.47 9.52 2.68
N LEU A 413 -4.93 9.89 3.84
CA LEU A 413 -5.67 10.68 4.85
C LEU A 413 -6.06 12.07 4.35
N MET A 414 -5.18 12.77 3.63
CA MET A 414 -5.46 14.09 3.05
C MET A 414 -6.57 14.06 1.99
N ARG A 415 -6.76 12.90 1.33
CA ARG A 415 -7.89 12.67 0.41
C ARG A 415 -9.19 12.30 1.12
N GLY A 416 -9.19 12.21 2.45
CA GLY A 416 -10.33 11.77 3.24
C GLY A 416 -10.65 10.28 3.09
N GLU A 417 -9.66 9.49 2.64
CA GLU A 417 -9.74 8.04 2.48
C GLU A 417 -9.12 7.33 3.70
N ASN A 418 -9.35 6.01 3.80
CA ASN A 418 -8.95 5.23 4.96
C ASN A 418 -7.66 4.46 4.66
N PRO A 419 -6.50 4.82 5.26
CA PRO A 419 -5.30 4.00 5.14
C PRO A 419 -5.54 2.63 5.77
N ARG A 420 -4.90 1.61 5.20
CA ARG A 420 -4.95 0.24 5.73
C ARG A 420 -4.15 0.10 7.03
N LEU A 421 -4.34 -1.02 7.74
CA LEU A 421 -3.68 -1.26 9.02
C LEU A 421 -2.14 -1.18 8.92
N CYS A 422 -1.56 -1.75 7.86
CA CYS A 422 -0.12 -1.67 7.58
C CYS A 422 0.34 -0.22 7.33
N GLU A 423 -0.46 0.58 6.63
CA GLU A 423 -0.17 1.98 6.32
C GLU A 423 -0.29 2.89 7.54
N ARG A 424 -1.28 2.63 8.42
CA ARG A 424 -1.42 3.30 9.72
C ARG A 424 -0.21 3.01 10.60
N ALA A 425 0.24 1.76 10.65
CA ALA A 425 1.42 1.35 11.41
C ALA A 425 2.68 2.02 10.89
N ALA A 426 2.84 2.09 9.55
CA ALA A 426 3.92 2.82 8.90
C ALA A 426 3.94 4.29 9.30
N LEU A 427 2.80 4.99 9.21
CA LEU A 427 2.71 6.38 9.60
C LEU A 427 3.01 6.58 11.09
N ALA A 428 2.38 5.81 11.98
CA ALA A 428 2.56 5.95 13.43
C ALA A 428 4.02 5.76 13.86
N GLN A 429 4.70 4.75 13.31
CA GLN A 429 6.10 4.47 13.64
C GLN A 429 7.06 5.52 13.07
N CYS A 430 6.84 5.98 11.85
CA CYS A 430 7.64 7.07 11.30
C CYS A 430 7.45 8.38 12.06
N LEU A 431 6.23 8.70 12.50
CA LEU A 431 5.98 9.86 13.35
C LEU A 431 6.66 9.72 14.71
N TYR A 432 6.68 8.52 15.31
CA TYR A 432 7.41 8.27 16.55
C TYR A 432 8.91 8.57 16.40
N GLU A 433 9.54 8.11 15.31
CA GLU A 433 10.95 8.38 15.04
C GLU A 433 11.23 9.85 14.76
N ALA A 434 10.35 10.54 14.04
CA ALA A 434 10.44 11.99 13.84
C ALA A 434 10.31 12.76 15.16
N LEU A 435 9.40 12.34 16.05
CA LEU A 435 9.19 12.95 17.37
C LEU A 435 10.42 12.84 18.27
N LYS A 436 11.22 11.76 18.18
CA LYS A 436 12.48 11.64 18.93
C LYS A 436 13.46 12.79 18.64
N LYS A 437 13.45 13.30 17.41
CA LYS A 437 14.32 14.41 16.97
C LYS A 437 13.74 15.78 17.31
N ILE A 438 12.41 15.90 17.27
CA ILE A 438 11.71 17.19 17.31
C ILE A 438 11.27 17.57 18.72
N VAL A 439 10.86 16.61 19.55
CA VAL A 439 10.28 16.87 20.88
C VAL A 439 11.40 17.00 21.92
N PRO A 440 11.57 18.17 22.57
CA PRO A 440 12.49 18.30 23.70
C PRO A 440 12.16 17.31 24.81
N LEU A 441 13.18 16.59 25.27
CA LEU A 441 13.04 15.57 26.31
C LEU A 441 12.41 16.12 27.60
N GLN A 442 12.58 17.42 27.88
CA GLN A 442 11.99 18.10 29.04
C GLN A 442 10.45 18.02 29.04
N ILE A 443 9.79 18.10 27.87
CA ILE A 443 8.32 18.04 27.74
C ILE A 443 7.80 16.69 28.23
N ILE A 444 8.52 15.63 27.88
CA ILE A 444 8.13 14.24 28.15
C ILE A 444 8.79 13.70 29.41
N LYS A 445 9.52 14.51 30.19
CA LYS A 445 10.34 14.08 31.35
C LYS A 445 11.32 12.95 31.00
N SER A 446 11.85 12.97 29.79
CA SER A 446 12.69 11.91 29.23
C SER A 446 12.02 10.52 29.17
N ASP A 447 10.70 10.46 29.35
CA ASP A 447 9.92 9.22 29.22
C ASP A 447 9.52 9.01 27.76
N ARG A 448 10.16 8.04 27.12
CA ARG A 448 9.92 7.68 25.72
C ARG A 448 8.50 7.14 25.48
N MET A 449 7.79 6.72 26.52
CA MET A 449 6.39 6.28 26.43
C MET A 449 5.41 7.46 26.21
N ARG A 450 5.90 8.69 26.33
CA ARG A 450 5.13 9.93 26.21
C ARG A 450 5.47 10.74 24.95
N LEU A 451 6.23 10.17 24.00
CA LEU A 451 6.66 10.89 22.80
C LEU A 451 5.47 11.37 21.95
N PHE A 452 4.41 10.57 21.84
CA PHE A 452 3.20 10.98 21.12
C PHE A 452 2.44 12.15 21.77
N GLU A 453 2.72 12.50 23.03
CA GLU A 453 2.18 13.75 23.60
C GLU A 453 2.71 15.00 22.86
N GLY A 454 3.83 14.87 22.14
CA GLY A 454 4.41 15.91 21.30
C GLY A 454 3.82 16.01 19.87
N SER A 455 2.85 15.18 19.49
CA SER A 455 2.35 15.13 18.11
C SER A 455 1.86 16.48 17.58
N ARG A 456 1.20 17.30 18.41
CA ARG A 456 0.73 18.65 18.06
C ARG A 456 1.86 19.55 17.56
N ILE A 457 3.03 19.46 18.19
CA ILE A 457 4.23 20.22 17.81
C ILE A 457 4.72 19.79 16.44
N LEU A 458 4.82 18.49 16.21
CA LEU A 458 5.27 17.94 14.93
C LEU A 458 4.37 18.41 13.78
N PHE A 459 3.05 18.25 13.93
CA PHE A 459 2.11 18.67 12.89
C PHE A 459 2.06 20.19 12.71
N GLY A 460 2.16 20.97 13.79
CA GLY A 460 2.26 22.43 13.72
C GLY A 460 3.51 22.89 12.97
N LEU A 461 4.65 22.21 13.19
CA LEU A 461 5.90 22.48 12.48
C LEU A 461 5.79 22.11 10.99
N ILE A 462 5.21 20.95 10.66
CA ILE A 462 4.97 20.53 9.26
C ILE A 462 4.14 21.58 8.52
N LEU A 463 3.02 22.00 9.11
CA LEU A 463 2.13 23.01 8.52
C LEU A 463 2.84 24.36 8.33
N GLU A 464 3.60 24.82 9.33
CA GLU A 464 4.33 26.10 9.23
C GLU A 464 5.42 26.05 8.15
N LYS A 465 6.19 24.97 8.09
CA LYS A 465 7.30 24.86 7.15
C LYS A 465 6.79 24.69 5.72
N ALA A 466 5.75 23.88 5.51
CA ALA A 466 5.13 23.71 4.21
C ALA A 466 4.60 25.04 3.62
N LYS A 467 4.03 25.94 4.43
CA LYS A 467 3.59 27.28 3.98
C LYS A 467 4.69 28.12 3.32
N ASN A 468 5.94 27.90 3.74
CA ASN A 468 7.08 28.70 3.32
C ASN A 468 7.92 28.02 2.23
N MET A 469 7.62 26.76 1.91
CA MET A 469 8.29 26.04 0.84
C MET A 469 7.89 26.60 -0.52
N LYS A 470 8.89 26.85 -1.36
CA LYS A 470 8.67 27.32 -2.72
C LYS A 470 9.27 26.32 -3.70
N LEU A 471 8.47 25.97 -4.70
CA LEU A 471 8.96 25.30 -5.90
C LEU A 471 10.02 26.18 -6.58
N SER A 472 11.12 25.55 -7.01
CA SER A 472 12.23 26.23 -7.69
C SER A 472 11.75 26.93 -8.96
N LYS A 473 12.36 28.08 -9.32
CA LYS A 473 11.92 28.88 -10.48
C LYS A 473 11.96 28.13 -11.81
N LEU A 474 12.86 27.15 -11.96
CA LEU A 474 12.93 26.25 -13.12
C LEU A 474 11.67 25.37 -13.25
N SER A 475 11.11 24.93 -12.12
CA SER A 475 9.90 24.11 -12.10
C SER A 475 8.60 24.88 -12.40
N LYS A 476 8.64 26.22 -12.52
CA LYS A 476 7.49 27.05 -12.92
C LYS A 476 7.36 27.24 -14.44
N ILE A 477 8.39 26.86 -15.20
CA ILE A 477 8.44 27.02 -16.67
C ILE A 477 7.87 25.76 -17.36
N GLY A 478 7.94 24.60 -16.68
CA GLY A 478 7.25 23.37 -17.06
C GLY A 478 5.86 23.32 -16.42
N ASP A 479 4.91 22.80 -17.20
CA ASP A 479 3.49 22.67 -16.87
C ASP A 479 3.25 22.27 -15.39
N TYR A 480 2.33 22.99 -14.73
CA TYR A 480 1.89 22.74 -13.34
C TYR A 480 1.32 21.31 -13.13
N SER A 481 1.21 20.52 -14.20
CA SER A 481 0.48 19.27 -14.30
C SER A 481 1.05 18.08 -13.51
N LYS A 482 2.20 18.18 -12.80
CA LYS A 482 2.69 17.10 -11.93
C LYS A 482 3.43 17.58 -10.67
N LEU A 483 2.68 18.07 -9.69
CA LEU A 483 3.09 18.09 -8.27
C LEU A 483 3.45 16.65 -7.86
N LEU A 484 4.70 16.43 -7.46
CA LEU A 484 5.31 15.09 -7.41
C LEU A 484 4.66 14.15 -6.39
N TYR A 485 4.29 14.71 -5.24
CA TYR A 485 3.68 13.96 -4.15
C TYR A 485 2.16 13.90 -4.28
N LEU A 486 1.53 14.89 -4.92
CA LEU A 486 0.09 14.86 -5.18
C LEU A 486 -0.33 14.07 -6.42
N SER A 487 0.58 13.78 -7.35
CA SER A 487 0.30 13.00 -8.57
C SER A 487 0.48 11.49 -8.39
N MET A 488 0.33 10.97 -7.17
CA MET A 488 0.40 9.52 -6.92
C MET A 488 -0.74 8.80 -7.67
N PRO A 489 -0.44 7.87 -8.59
CA PRO A 489 -1.48 7.13 -9.31
C PRO A 489 -2.30 6.26 -8.35
N VAL A 490 -3.60 6.18 -8.64
CA VAL A 490 -4.54 5.27 -7.97
C VAL A 490 -4.86 4.15 -8.95
N TYR A 491 -4.42 2.94 -8.63
CA TYR A 491 -4.70 1.75 -9.43
C TYR A 491 -5.98 1.10 -8.96
N ASP A 492 -6.91 0.87 -9.90
CA ASP A 492 -8.13 0.12 -9.65
C ASP A 492 -7.86 -1.38 -9.79
N MET A 493 -8.19 -2.13 -8.74
CA MET A 493 -8.02 -3.57 -8.65
C MET A 493 -9.35 -4.33 -8.73
N GLN A 494 -10.45 -3.60 -8.93
CA GLN A 494 -11.77 -4.17 -9.03
C GLN A 494 -11.97 -4.83 -10.39
N ASN A 495 -12.42 -6.09 -10.36
CA ASN A 495 -12.97 -6.75 -11.53
C ASN A 495 -14.37 -6.20 -11.79
N MET A 496 -14.54 -5.45 -12.88
CA MET A 496 -15.77 -4.75 -13.23
C MET A 496 -16.99 -5.68 -13.44
N THR A 497 -16.78 -6.96 -13.74
CA THR A 497 -17.88 -7.94 -13.88
C THR A 497 -18.37 -8.44 -12.51
N THR A 498 -17.45 -8.72 -11.60
CA THR A 498 -17.76 -9.30 -10.29
C THR A 498 -17.90 -8.27 -9.17
N MET A 499 -17.40 -7.05 -9.40
CA MET A 499 -17.18 -5.98 -8.43
C MET A 499 -16.28 -6.40 -7.25
N MET A 500 -15.43 -7.41 -7.46
CA MET A 500 -14.50 -7.96 -6.46
C MET A 500 -13.06 -7.63 -6.78
N PRO A 501 -12.16 -7.55 -5.76
CA PRO A 501 -10.75 -7.34 -6.04
C PRO A 501 -10.18 -8.57 -6.73
N VAL A 502 -9.28 -8.36 -7.68
CA VAL A 502 -8.55 -9.46 -8.33
C VAL A 502 -7.57 -10.06 -7.32
N LEU A 503 -7.73 -11.37 -7.03
CA LEU A 503 -7.02 -12.06 -5.96
C LEU A 503 -5.54 -12.31 -6.27
N SER A 504 -5.24 -12.78 -7.48
CA SER A 504 -3.88 -12.86 -8.01
C SER A 504 -3.85 -13.17 -9.51
N LEU A 505 -2.68 -12.98 -10.13
CA LEU A 505 -2.44 -13.10 -11.58
C LEU A 505 -3.44 -12.29 -12.42
N PRO A 506 -3.32 -10.95 -12.40
CA PRO A 506 -4.19 -10.07 -13.16
C PRO A 506 -4.02 -10.25 -14.66
N VAL A 507 -5.13 -10.14 -15.39
CA VAL A 507 -5.14 -9.95 -16.84
C VAL A 507 -5.74 -8.58 -17.14
N GLN A 508 -4.98 -7.73 -17.83
CA GLN A 508 -5.47 -6.45 -18.32
C GLN A 508 -6.30 -6.66 -19.58
N THR A 509 -7.52 -6.14 -19.54
CA THR A 509 -8.47 -6.17 -20.65
C THR A 509 -8.93 -4.76 -20.96
N THR A 510 -9.57 -4.58 -22.13
CA THR A 510 -10.16 -3.30 -22.54
C THR A 510 -11.20 -2.76 -21.56
N THR A 511 -11.73 -3.60 -20.67
CA THR A 511 -12.71 -3.24 -19.64
C THR A 511 -12.12 -3.15 -18.23
N GLY A 512 -10.80 -3.26 -18.07
CA GLY A 512 -10.10 -3.25 -16.78
C GLY A 512 -9.47 -4.59 -16.43
N LEU A 513 -9.23 -4.82 -15.15
CA LEU A 513 -8.57 -6.04 -14.67
C LEU A 513 -9.55 -7.19 -14.44
N VAL A 514 -9.14 -8.38 -14.83
CA VAL A 514 -9.84 -9.63 -14.50
C VAL A 514 -8.87 -10.66 -13.94
N ALA A 515 -9.39 -11.65 -13.23
CA ALA A 515 -8.59 -12.79 -12.79
C ALA A 515 -8.26 -13.69 -13.99
N ILE A 516 -7.10 -14.34 -13.97
CA ILE A 516 -6.68 -15.25 -15.05
C ILE A 516 -7.68 -16.40 -15.28
N GLY A 517 -8.25 -16.96 -14.22
CA GLY A 517 -9.26 -18.03 -14.32
C GLY A 517 -10.54 -17.57 -15.00
N TYR A 518 -10.95 -16.31 -14.76
CA TYR A 518 -12.05 -15.68 -15.49
C TYR A 518 -11.69 -15.54 -16.97
N HIS A 519 -10.51 -15.00 -17.29
CA HIS A 519 -10.11 -14.79 -18.67
C HIS A 519 -10.07 -16.11 -19.45
N HIS A 520 -9.45 -17.16 -18.90
CA HIS A 520 -9.39 -18.48 -19.53
C HIS A 520 -10.76 -19.12 -19.77
N ALA A 521 -11.77 -18.78 -18.96
CA ALA A 521 -13.12 -19.33 -19.12
C ALA A 521 -13.89 -18.70 -20.30
N PHE A 522 -13.57 -17.46 -20.66
CA PHE A 522 -14.31 -16.62 -21.60
C PHE A 522 -13.49 -16.11 -22.79
N ASP A 523 -12.25 -16.56 -22.92
CA ASP A 523 -11.40 -16.23 -24.07
C ASP A 523 -12.00 -16.80 -25.38
N GLU A 524 -11.48 -16.35 -26.52
CA GLU A 524 -11.95 -16.84 -27.82
C GLU A 524 -11.80 -18.37 -27.91
N GLY A 525 -12.90 -19.07 -28.19
CA GLY A 525 -12.92 -20.54 -28.23
C GLY A 525 -12.91 -21.26 -26.87
N ALA A 526 -12.95 -20.52 -25.76
CA ALA A 526 -12.94 -21.10 -24.42
C ALA A 526 -14.26 -21.80 -24.03
N LEU A 527 -14.30 -22.35 -22.80
CA LEU A 527 -15.42 -23.13 -22.25
C LEU A 527 -16.77 -22.39 -22.30
N LEU A 528 -16.78 -21.10 -21.98
CA LEU A 528 -17.98 -20.29 -21.89
C LEU A 528 -17.93 -19.12 -22.87
N LYS A 529 -19.11 -18.71 -23.32
CA LYS A 529 -19.32 -17.45 -24.03
C LYS A 529 -20.41 -16.63 -23.35
N TRP A 530 -20.22 -15.32 -23.31
CA TRP A 530 -21.26 -14.40 -22.85
C TRP A 530 -22.40 -14.34 -23.86
N THR A 531 -23.63 -14.33 -23.38
CA THR A 531 -24.84 -14.12 -24.18
C THR A 531 -25.13 -12.63 -24.38
N ASN A 532 -24.55 -11.79 -23.52
CA ASN A 532 -24.57 -10.34 -23.65
C ASN A 532 -23.32 -9.86 -24.44
N SER A 533 -23.28 -8.58 -24.77
CA SER A 533 -22.14 -7.95 -25.46
C SER A 533 -20.93 -7.69 -24.54
N GLN A 534 -20.78 -8.41 -23.42
CA GLN A 534 -19.58 -8.32 -22.59
C GLN A 534 -18.46 -9.11 -23.27
N SER A 535 -17.48 -8.39 -23.82
CA SER A 535 -16.22 -8.99 -24.27
C SER A 535 -15.07 -8.30 -23.55
N SER A 536 -14.31 -9.04 -22.76
CA SER A 536 -13.09 -8.55 -22.12
C SER A 536 -11.88 -9.00 -22.94
N VAL A 537 -11.59 -8.27 -24.02
CA VAL A 537 -10.42 -8.55 -24.88
C VAL A 537 -9.16 -8.10 -24.16
N LYS A 538 -8.13 -8.95 -24.14
CA LYS A 538 -6.82 -8.63 -23.57
C LYS A 538 -6.22 -7.40 -24.27
N VAL A 539 -5.64 -6.48 -23.50
CA VAL A 539 -4.96 -5.30 -24.07
C VAL A 539 -3.68 -5.71 -24.81
N SER A 540 -3.33 -4.99 -25.87
CA SER A 540 -2.09 -5.21 -26.63
C SER A 540 -0.85 -4.72 -25.88
N ILE A 541 -0.98 -3.64 -25.10
CA ILE A 541 0.10 -3.08 -24.28
C ILE A 541 -0.30 -3.20 -22.81
N VAL A 542 0.53 -3.91 -22.05
CA VAL A 542 0.29 -4.20 -20.63
C VAL A 542 1.04 -3.21 -19.75
N ASP A 543 0.34 -2.53 -18.84
CA ASP A 543 0.96 -1.76 -17.77
C ASP A 543 1.55 -2.72 -16.72
N GLN A 544 2.86 -2.95 -16.79
CA GLN A 544 3.56 -3.85 -15.86
C GLN A 544 3.45 -3.40 -14.41
N ARG A 545 3.36 -2.09 -14.15
CA ARG A 545 3.23 -1.56 -12.79
C ARG A 545 1.85 -1.86 -12.23
N TRP A 546 0.79 -1.69 -13.02
CA TRP A 546 -0.56 -2.05 -12.59
C TRP A 546 -0.68 -3.54 -12.27
N ASN A 547 -0.09 -4.41 -13.10
CA ASN A 547 -0.06 -5.85 -12.86
C ASN A 547 0.69 -6.22 -11.57
N ARG A 548 1.86 -5.61 -11.36
CA ARG A 548 2.64 -5.81 -10.15
C ARG A 548 1.87 -5.37 -8.91
N VAL A 549 1.32 -4.15 -8.91
CA VAL A 549 0.50 -3.63 -7.81
C VAL A 549 -0.68 -4.56 -7.52
N ALA A 550 -1.34 -5.12 -8.55
CA ALA A 550 -2.39 -6.12 -8.35
C ALA A 550 -1.89 -7.34 -7.60
N THR A 551 -0.78 -7.88 -8.08
CA THR A 551 -0.20 -9.12 -7.57
C THR A 551 0.24 -8.96 -6.12
N LEU A 552 0.87 -7.83 -5.79
CA LEU A 552 1.34 -7.50 -4.44
C LEU A 552 0.19 -7.15 -3.48
N SER A 553 -0.97 -6.72 -3.98
CA SER A 553 -2.14 -6.43 -3.16
C SER A 553 -2.82 -7.69 -2.59
N GLY A 554 -2.58 -8.87 -3.17
CA GLY A 554 -3.17 -10.14 -2.76
C GLY A 554 -4.71 -10.16 -2.75
N GLY A 555 -5.35 -9.23 -3.49
CA GLY A 555 -6.81 -9.06 -3.49
C GLY A 555 -7.40 -8.58 -2.16
N THR A 556 -6.61 -7.96 -1.30
CA THR A 556 -7.07 -7.41 -0.02
C THR A 556 -7.81 -6.07 -0.15
N THR A 557 -7.66 -5.37 -1.28
CA THR A 557 -8.24 -4.04 -1.52
C THR A 557 -8.73 -3.89 -2.96
N MET A 558 -9.68 -2.97 -3.16
CA MET A 558 -10.16 -2.57 -4.48
C MET A 558 -9.29 -1.53 -5.15
N GLN A 559 -8.55 -0.74 -4.38
CA GLN A 559 -7.73 0.35 -4.91
C GLN A 559 -6.41 0.43 -4.16
N VAL A 560 -5.36 0.81 -4.88
CA VAL A 560 -4.03 1.02 -4.32
C VAL A 560 -3.48 2.36 -4.81
N VAL A 561 -3.17 3.25 -3.88
CA VAL A 561 -2.34 4.43 -4.17
C VAL A 561 -0.90 3.96 -4.31
N ALA A 562 -0.21 4.37 -5.36
CA ALA A 562 1.19 4.02 -5.57
C ALA A 562 2.12 5.24 -5.52
N PHE A 563 3.11 5.19 -4.65
CA PHE A 563 4.13 6.23 -4.55
C PHE A 563 5.19 6.05 -5.65
N ASN A 564 5.62 7.13 -6.30
CA ASN A 564 6.65 7.07 -7.34
C ASN A 564 7.98 7.63 -6.82
N ALA A 565 8.76 6.77 -6.16
CA ALA A 565 10.05 7.16 -5.58
C ALA A 565 11.05 7.63 -6.64
N ASP A 566 11.02 7.05 -7.84
CA ASP A 566 11.91 7.43 -8.94
C ASP A 566 11.63 8.88 -9.39
N ALA A 567 10.36 9.24 -9.54
CA ALA A 567 9.94 10.59 -9.91
C ALA A 567 10.30 11.62 -8.83
N VAL A 568 10.20 11.25 -7.55
CA VAL A 568 10.58 12.13 -6.43
C VAL A 568 12.09 12.35 -6.40
N ARG A 569 12.90 11.29 -6.54
CA ARG A 569 14.37 11.40 -6.52
C ARG A 569 14.95 12.15 -7.73
N SER A 570 14.46 11.86 -8.93
CA SER A 570 14.93 12.52 -10.17
C SER A 570 14.38 13.93 -10.33
N GLY A 571 13.17 14.18 -9.83
CA GLY A 571 12.41 15.38 -10.12
C GLY A 571 12.64 16.56 -9.18
N GLN A 572 13.68 16.56 -8.35
CA GLN A 572 13.95 17.48 -7.24
C GLN A 572 13.51 18.94 -7.49
N ARG A 573 12.26 19.28 -7.10
CA ARG A 573 11.66 20.61 -7.38
C ARG A 573 11.86 21.63 -6.27
N TYR A 574 12.01 21.17 -5.03
CA TYR A 574 12.15 22.04 -3.87
C TYR A 574 13.59 22.50 -3.68
N ALA A 575 13.76 23.74 -3.20
CA ALA A 575 15.06 24.40 -3.10
C ALA A 575 16.00 23.80 -2.03
N ASP A 576 15.47 23.01 -1.09
CA ASP A 576 16.24 22.32 -0.06
C ASP A 576 17.07 21.16 -0.62
N GLY A 577 16.69 20.61 -1.78
CA GLY A 577 17.42 19.51 -2.38
C GLY A 577 17.43 18.25 -1.50
N GLY A 578 16.34 17.94 -0.81
CA GLY A 578 16.20 16.75 0.03
C GLY A 578 16.84 16.86 1.41
N ASP A 579 17.35 18.04 1.79
CA ASP A 579 18.09 18.26 3.03
C ASP A 579 17.25 19.03 4.05
N ILE A 580 16.75 18.31 5.05
CA ILE A 580 15.91 18.87 6.12
C ILE A 580 16.62 19.99 6.90
N SER A 581 17.95 19.96 7.00
CA SER A 581 18.72 20.96 7.76
C SER A 581 18.64 22.36 7.13
N LYS A 582 18.29 22.45 5.85
CA LYS A 582 18.06 23.73 5.15
C LYS A 582 16.69 24.33 5.43
N ILE A 583 15.77 23.55 6.00
CA ILE A 583 14.38 23.96 6.28
C ILE A 583 14.16 24.18 7.77
N ILE A 584 14.72 23.31 8.60
CA ILE A 584 14.62 23.37 10.05
C ILE A 584 16.00 23.38 10.67
N SER A 585 16.33 24.47 11.36
CA SER A 585 17.56 24.57 12.13
C SER A 585 17.42 23.83 13.47
N VAL A 586 18.50 23.21 13.95
CA VAL A 586 18.50 22.46 15.22
C VAL A 586 18.08 23.32 16.41
N ALA A 587 18.36 24.64 16.37
CA ALA A 587 17.98 25.58 17.42
C ALA A 587 16.46 25.72 17.57
N GLU A 588 15.69 25.57 16.49
CA GLU A 588 14.23 25.69 16.51
C GLU A 588 13.56 24.60 17.34
N TYR A 589 14.16 23.41 17.42
CA TYR A 589 13.64 22.33 18.24
C TYR A 589 13.70 22.64 19.74
N SER A 590 14.61 23.52 20.17
CA SER A 590 14.82 23.80 21.59
C SER A 590 13.90 24.90 22.15
N ASP A 591 13.26 25.70 21.29
CA ASP A 591 12.39 26.80 21.72
C ASP A 591 10.92 26.35 21.83
N LEU A 592 10.50 25.99 23.04
CA LEU A 592 9.13 25.59 23.36
C LEU A 592 8.10 26.67 23.06
N THR A 593 8.47 27.95 23.20
CA THR A 593 7.53 29.05 22.94
C THR A 593 7.31 29.22 21.45
N TYR A 594 8.38 29.12 20.66
CA TYR A 594 8.29 29.07 19.20
C TYR A 594 7.40 27.91 18.73
N LEU A 595 7.66 26.69 19.19
CA LEU A 595 6.91 25.49 18.82
C LEU A 595 5.42 25.57 19.21
N ALA A 596 5.10 26.11 20.38
CA ALA A 596 3.72 26.36 20.79
C ALA A 596 3.01 27.37 19.89
N ASN A 597 3.70 28.46 19.52
CA ASN A 597 3.16 29.47 18.60
C ASN A 597 2.89 28.90 17.20
N LEU A 598 3.69 27.94 16.73
CA LEU A 598 3.43 27.25 15.46
C LEU A 598 2.10 26.51 15.50
N CYS A 599 1.81 25.80 16.58
CA CYS A 599 0.54 25.08 16.73
C CYS A 599 -0.64 26.07 16.63
N SER A 600 -0.54 27.21 17.30
CA SER A 600 -1.62 28.22 17.32
C SER A 600 -1.88 28.84 15.95
N ARG A 601 -0.83 29.23 15.21
CA ARG A 601 -0.93 29.83 13.87
C ARG A 601 -1.40 28.86 12.78
N ASN A 602 -1.42 27.56 13.08
CA ASN A 602 -1.74 26.51 12.13
C ASN A 602 -3.02 25.75 12.50
N GLY A 603 -3.92 26.34 13.29
CA GLY A 603 -5.23 25.76 13.58
C GLY A 603 -5.18 24.54 14.52
N LEU A 604 -4.07 24.34 15.22
CA LEU A 604 -3.88 23.26 16.19
C LEU A 604 -3.91 23.78 17.64
N THR A 605 -4.59 24.90 17.91
CA THR A 605 -4.80 25.38 19.29
C THR A 605 -5.75 24.44 20.04
N VAL A 606 -5.50 24.22 21.33
CA VAL A 606 -6.44 23.51 22.21
C VAL A 606 -7.44 24.53 22.75
N VAL A 607 -8.69 24.41 22.34
CA VAL A 607 -9.79 25.31 22.76
C VAL A 607 -10.32 24.83 24.10
N ALA A 608 -10.67 25.76 24.99
CA ALA A 608 -11.26 25.40 26.28
C ALA A 608 -12.66 24.80 26.09
N PRO A 609 -13.06 23.77 26.86
CA PRO A 609 -14.40 23.19 26.75
C PRO A 609 -15.53 24.22 26.85
N ALA A 610 -15.38 25.24 27.70
CA ALA A 610 -16.32 26.35 27.85
C ALA A 610 -16.50 27.21 26.57
N GLU A 611 -15.50 27.25 25.70
CA GLU A 611 -15.49 28.05 24.47
C GLU A 611 -15.98 27.28 23.24
N LEU A 612 -16.07 25.95 23.32
CA LEU A 612 -16.51 25.07 22.22
C LEU A 612 -17.85 25.47 21.58
N PRO A 613 -18.87 25.96 22.32
CA PRO A 613 -20.09 26.42 21.71
C PRO A 613 -19.87 27.49 20.63
N SER A 614 -18.82 28.31 20.75
CA SER A 614 -18.53 29.42 19.83
C SER A 614 -17.41 29.10 18.84
N ALA A 615 -16.77 27.93 18.93
CA ALA A 615 -15.68 27.54 18.06
C ALA A 615 -16.17 26.92 16.74
N ASP A 616 -15.41 27.12 15.66
CA ASP A 616 -15.65 26.47 14.38
C ASP A 616 -15.09 25.05 14.41
N ALA A 617 -15.95 24.04 14.29
CA ALA A 617 -15.51 22.64 14.28
C ALA A 617 -14.88 22.25 12.92
N PRO A 618 -13.91 21.31 12.90
CA PRO A 618 -13.35 20.60 14.04
C PRO A 618 -12.16 21.33 14.70
N VAL A 619 -12.09 21.33 16.04
CA VAL A 619 -10.96 21.87 16.82
C VAL A 619 -10.54 20.93 17.94
N LEU A 620 -9.28 21.04 18.36
CA LEU A 620 -8.73 20.30 19.50
C LEU A 620 -9.27 20.86 20.82
N THR A 621 -9.50 19.99 21.78
CA THR A 621 -9.98 20.31 23.14
C THR A 621 -9.52 19.23 24.11
N LEU A 622 -9.79 19.41 25.40
CA LEU A 622 -9.60 18.36 26.41
C LEU A 622 -10.95 17.70 26.77
N ASP A 623 -10.90 16.40 27.04
CA ASP A 623 -12.03 15.64 27.58
C ASP A 623 -12.07 15.64 29.12
N ARG A 624 -13.05 14.95 29.71
CA ARG A 624 -13.21 14.84 31.17
C ARG A 624 -12.06 14.14 31.91
N GLU A 625 -11.18 13.44 31.20
CA GLU A 625 -9.98 12.77 31.75
C GLU A 625 -8.71 13.60 31.50
N GLY A 626 -8.85 14.79 30.89
CA GLY A 626 -7.73 15.63 30.48
C GLY A 626 -6.96 15.07 29.29
N SER A 627 -7.51 14.14 28.52
CA SER A 627 -6.90 13.65 27.28
C SER A 627 -7.32 14.55 26.12
N LEU A 628 -6.45 14.69 25.11
CA LEU A 628 -6.77 15.51 23.94
C LEU A 628 -7.85 14.83 23.09
N ALA A 629 -8.89 15.58 22.82
CA ALA A 629 -10.08 15.19 22.08
C ALA A 629 -10.35 16.18 20.95
N VAL A 630 -11.37 15.89 20.12
CA VAL A 630 -11.79 16.77 19.04
C VAL A 630 -13.24 17.16 19.25
N TYR A 631 -13.52 18.47 19.28
CA TYR A 631 -14.88 18.97 19.15
C TYR A 631 -15.30 18.85 17.69
N VAL A 632 -16.38 18.12 17.42
CA VAL A 632 -16.80 17.79 16.05
C VAL A 632 -18.00 18.61 15.57
N GLY A 633 -18.57 19.43 16.45
CA GLY A 633 -19.75 20.24 16.17
C GLY A 633 -20.89 19.97 17.14
N ARG A 634 -22.09 20.46 16.81
CA ARG A 634 -23.27 20.33 17.65
C ARG A 634 -24.22 19.24 17.16
N GLU A 635 -24.86 18.54 18.08
CA GLU A 635 -25.93 17.60 17.76
C GLU A 635 -27.21 18.35 17.38
N GLY A 636 -27.82 17.96 16.25
CA GLY A 636 -29.13 18.48 15.86
C GLY A 636 -30.21 18.01 16.82
N CYS A 637 -30.92 18.94 17.47
CA CYS A 637 -31.98 18.65 18.46
C CYS A 637 -31.50 17.98 19.77
N GLY A 638 -30.24 18.17 20.18
CA GLY A 638 -29.74 17.66 21.46
C GLY A 638 -30.42 18.28 22.68
N SER A 639 -30.43 17.55 23.80
CA SER A 639 -30.95 18.03 25.09
C SER A 639 -30.17 19.27 25.56
N PRO A 640 -30.82 20.23 26.26
CA PRO A 640 -30.12 21.38 26.83
C PRO A 640 -28.94 20.93 27.70
N GLY A 641 -27.73 21.43 27.41
CA GLY A 641 -26.51 21.07 28.13
C GLY A 641 -25.72 19.89 27.54
N SER A 642 -26.27 19.09 26.63
CA SER A 642 -25.57 17.94 26.02
C SER A 642 -25.64 17.96 24.50
N ASN A 643 -25.47 19.13 23.89
CA ASN A 643 -25.53 19.30 22.44
C ASN A 643 -24.15 19.43 21.78
N ILE A 644 -23.07 19.34 22.55
CA ILE A 644 -21.69 19.39 22.05
C ILE A 644 -21.24 17.95 21.77
N LEU A 645 -20.85 17.68 20.53
CA LEU A 645 -20.31 16.38 20.14
C LEU A 645 -18.78 16.40 20.25
N MET A 646 -18.24 15.42 20.95
CA MET A 646 -16.81 15.26 21.15
C MET A 646 -16.37 13.87 20.66
N PHE A 647 -15.22 13.83 20.00
CA PHE A 647 -14.54 12.61 19.64
C PHE A 647 -13.37 12.34 20.57
N ARG A 648 -13.32 11.12 21.10
CA ARG A 648 -12.33 10.67 22.08
C ARG A 648 -11.65 9.42 21.53
N PRO A 649 -10.41 9.51 21.01
CA PRO A 649 -9.77 8.41 20.29
C PRO A 649 -9.67 7.09 21.07
N THR A 650 -9.47 7.17 22.39
CA THR A 650 -9.29 6.00 23.28
C THR A 650 -10.61 5.40 23.76
N MET A 651 -11.75 6.01 23.42
CA MET A 651 -13.07 5.52 23.78
C MET A 651 -13.68 4.67 22.66
N LYS A 652 -14.59 3.77 23.03
CA LYS A 652 -15.26 2.87 22.08
C LYS A 652 -16.25 3.58 21.14
N ASN A 653 -16.80 4.72 21.56
CA ASN A 653 -17.79 5.45 20.78
C ASN A 653 -17.12 6.42 19.80
N GLU A 654 -17.60 6.46 18.56
CA GLU A 654 -17.05 7.36 17.53
C GLU A 654 -17.30 8.84 17.83
N THR A 655 -18.42 9.18 18.48
CA THR A 655 -18.68 10.52 19.04
C THR A 655 -19.54 10.38 20.29
N GLU A 656 -19.34 11.26 21.27
CA GLU A 656 -20.12 11.33 22.52
C GLU A 656 -20.69 12.74 22.65
N ALA A 657 -22.00 12.84 22.94
CA ALA A 657 -22.62 14.08 23.35
C ALA A 657 -22.21 14.39 24.79
N VAL A 658 -21.64 15.56 25.04
CA VAL A 658 -21.05 15.92 26.33
C VAL A 658 -21.58 17.25 26.86
N ASP A 659 -21.55 17.38 28.19
CA ASP A 659 -21.78 18.63 28.90
C ASP A 659 -20.43 19.29 29.21
N VAL A 660 -20.18 20.42 28.55
CA VAL A 660 -18.93 21.17 28.69
C VAL A 660 -18.75 21.78 30.07
N SER A 661 -19.84 22.10 30.79
CA SER A 661 -19.75 22.61 32.16
C SER A 661 -19.23 21.54 33.12
N ILE A 662 -19.65 20.29 32.93
CA ILE A 662 -19.12 19.16 33.72
C ILE A 662 -17.65 18.91 33.40
N ILE A 663 -17.26 18.94 32.11
CA ILE A 663 -15.87 18.75 31.70
C ILE A 663 -14.97 19.82 32.33
N THR A 664 -15.37 21.10 32.28
CA THR A 664 -14.57 22.20 32.86
C THR A 664 -14.30 22.00 34.35
N VAL A 665 -15.31 21.59 35.13
CA VAL A 665 -15.15 21.32 36.57
C VAL A 665 -14.22 20.12 36.82
N LEU A 666 -14.29 19.08 36.01
CA LEU A 666 -13.43 17.89 36.16
C LEU A 666 -11.98 18.15 35.74
N LEU A 667 -11.75 19.08 34.82
CA LEU A 667 -10.41 19.39 34.30
C LEU A 667 -9.55 20.17 35.28
N GLU A 668 -10.11 21.10 36.04
CA GLU A 668 -9.36 21.98 36.95
C GLU A 668 -8.39 21.21 37.90
N PRO A 669 -8.82 20.17 38.64
CA PRO A 669 -7.91 19.40 39.49
C PRO A 669 -6.85 18.62 38.67
N ILE A 670 -7.22 18.09 37.51
CA ILE A 670 -6.31 17.33 36.63
C ILE A 670 -5.20 18.24 36.10
N LEU A 671 -5.55 19.43 35.63
CA LEU A 671 -4.58 20.41 35.10
C LEU A 671 -3.67 20.93 36.21
N THR A 672 -4.20 21.13 37.41
CA THR A 672 -3.42 21.53 38.59
C THR A 672 -2.37 20.48 38.94
N GLU A 673 -2.77 19.20 39.04
CA GLU A 673 -1.85 18.09 39.32
C GLU A 673 -0.75 17.98 38.26
N ARG A 674 -1.13 18.08 36.98
CA ARG A 674 -0.20 17.95 35.86
C ARG A 674 0.75 19.14 35.72
N THR A 675 0.32 20.33 36.13
CA THR A 675 1.19 21.50 36.23
C THR A 675 2.19 21.30 37.36
N ALA A 676 1.73 20.86 38.53
CA ALA A 676 2.58 20.59 39.70
C ALA A 676 3.62 19.51 39.41
N ASN A 677 3.25 18.46 38.68
CA ASN A 677 4.19 17.41 38.30
C ASN A 677 5.01 17.77 37.05
N GLY A 678 4.74 18.87 36.32
CA GLY A 678 5.50 19.28 35.14
C GLY A 678 5.28 18.41 33.89
N THR A 679 4.14 17.70 33.81
CA THR A 679 3.71 16.97 32.60
C THR A 679 2.81 17.79 31.68
N ILE A 680 2.40 18.97 32.15
CA ILE A 680 1.92 20.05 31.30
C ILE A 680 3.09 20.99 31.05
N VAL A 681 3.48 21.14 29.79
CA VAL A 681 4.17 22.36 29.39
C VAL A 681 3.05 23.38 29.19
N SER A 682 2.94 24.34 30.09
CA SER A 682 1.81 25.28 30.18
C SER A 682 1.42 25.87 28.81
N LYS A 683 2.41 26.24 27.99
CA LYS A 683 2.20 26.79 26.65
C LYS A 683 1.76 25.79 25.56
N LEU A 684 1.96 24.48 25.77
CA LEU A 684 1.67 23.43 24.78
C LEU A 684 0.30 22.78 24.94
N MET A 685 -0.45 23.09 26.00
CA MET A 685 -1.79 22.53 26.22
C MET A 685 -2.79 23.52 26.81
N GLU A 686 -2.43 24.80 26.98
CA GLU A 686 -3.37 25.83 27.43
C GLU A 686 -4.53 25.98 26.43
N ALA A 687 -5.63 25.31 26.75
CA ALA A 687 -6.95 25.90 26.72
C ALA A 687 -6.92 27.05 27.73
N THR A 688 -7.14 28.29 27.30
CA THR A 688 -7.23 29.44 28.21
C THR A 688 -8.49 29.27 29.05
N ILE A 689 -8.38 28.64 30.22
CA ILE A 689 -9.45 28.63 31.23
C ILE A 689 -9.24 29.89 32.08
N GLU A 690 -9.61 31.04 31.54
CA GLU A 690 -9.88 32.21 32.38
C GLU A 690 -11.28 32.02 32.99
N ALA A 691 -11.33 31.99 34.32
CA ALA A 691 -12.57 31.92 35.10
C ALA A 691 -13.30 33.27 35.13
#